data_AF-A0A1H2WHA1-F1
#
_entry.id   AF-A0A1H2WHA1-F1
#
_cell.length_a   1.000
_cell.length_b   1.000
_cell.length_c   1.000
_cell.angle_alpha   90.00
_cell.angle_beta   90.00
_cell.angle_gamma   90.00
#
_symmetry.space_group_name_H-M   'P 1'
#
loop_
_entity.id
_entity.type
_entity.pdbx_description
1 polymer ?
#
loop_
_entity_poly.entity_id
_entity_poly.type
_entity_poly.pdbx_seq_one_letter_code
_entity_poly.pdbx_strand_id
1 'polypeptide(L)'
;MAALGLRGKSLLALLLTCLLALGMAGLVGWQALKGVQNRYGEAYGRNVAQLNREKIAAPVSRELALAMRLADSEITRQWLLDENDAAKRALFFREAAGYQKVFAEGTYFVVGAEHLGYYFNDSSKPFSDQPRYLLNNGDAKDDWFFRSLNDPAPYKLNVDRNLESRDLKVWFNIPVSDGDRRIGVLGSGISLSSFLDDFVTANTAGVLSMVLDGQASILVHPDESLVAENADGATGRSVATSIYGQLDNIDDSAAVRGALADAKSKPGSVETLWVSMDGRTQLLALAWIPELDWYVASAIDLGVAQVIELDSLVPALIAFVIIMLLLIGGVAWLVEKRVLKPLRLLRHSAQAMAAGQYDAPLPVDRDDEIGELSAAFGVMAQKVRSHTSELESRVRERTRALEQANREMAAAHKKIDDSIDYASLIQHAILPKRQLVTALGERHAVLWRPRDVVGGDFYVYRAGDGGCLFGVVDCAGHGVPGALMTMLAHAAIDQAIADVGLADPAVVLARTDRIVRSMLRDDVEQPALATNMDVGLAYVDFQTREVTFSGAKIALYYSDGETLEELPAARRAIGDKRVGEYTNARIALQSGRTFYLTTDGFLDQAGGELGYGFGNSRFAEMIRRHARLPLAEQGAAFSATLAEYQGDYPQRDDITMLCFRFD
;
A
#
# COMPACT_ATOMS: atom_id res chain seq x y z
N MET A 1 -8.44 -3.61 5.05
CA MET A 1 -8.02 -2.22 4.72
C MET A 1 -7.43 -2.03 3.31
N ALA A 2 -7.58 -3.00 2.38
CA ALA A 2 -6.98 -2.92 1.04
C ALA A 2 -7.88 -2.29 -0.07
N ALA A 3 -9.09 -1.81 0.26
CA ALA A 3 -10.08 -1.41 -0.76
C ALA A 3 -10.18 0.11 -1.04
N LEU A 4 -9.53 0.99 -0.25
CA LEU A 4 -9.65 2.44 -0.43
C LEU A 4 -8.46 2.98 -1.24
N GLY A 5 -8.73 3.57 -2.41
CA GLY A 5 -7.75 4.31 -3.21
C GLY A 5 -7.21 5.54 -2.47
N LEU A 6 -6.23 6.26 -3.06
CA LEU A 6 -5.54 7.40 -2.42
C LEU A 6 -6.52 8.45 -1.84
N ARG A 7 -7.65 8.68 -2.54
CA ARG A 7 -8.76 9.56 -2.10
C ARG A 7 -9.42 9.08 -0.81
N GLY A 8 -9.68 7.78 -0.72
CA GLY A 8 -10.28 7.18 0.47
C GLY A 8 -9.32 7.21 1.66
N LYS A 9 -8.03 6.96 1.43
CA LYS A 9 -7.01 7.01 2.48
C LYS A 9 -6.81 8.43 3.03
N SER A 10 -6.78 9.45 2.15
CA SER A 10 -6.63 10.85 2.55
C SER A 10 -7.86 11.38 3.29
N LEU A 11 -9.07 11.03 2.84
CA LEU A 11 -10.30 11.37 3.58
C LEU A 11 -10.39 10.67 4.94
N LEU A 12 -9.98 9.39 5.01
CA LEU A 12 -9.96 8.65 6.27
C LEU A 12 -8.94 9.23 7.26
N ALA A 13 -7.75 9.60 6.78
CA ALA A 13 -6.73 10.26 7.60
C ALA A 13 -7.19 11.64 8.12
N LEU A 14 -7.86 12.43 7.27
CA LEU A 14 -8.45 13.70 7.65
C LEU A 14 -9.55 13.52 8.71
N LEU A 15 -10.42 12.52 8.52
CA LEU A 15 -11.49 12.20 9.46
C LEU A 15 -10.92 11.75 10.82
N LEU A 16 -9.87 10.91 10.81
CA LEU A 16 -9.18 10.46 12.03
C LEU A 16 -8.51 11.62 12.78
N THR A 17 -7.83 12.53 12.06
CA THR A 17 -7.21 13.71 12.69
C THR A 17 -8.25 14.66 13.24
N CYS A 18 -9.36 14.88 12.53
CA CYS A 18 -10.48 15.67 13.06
C CYS A 18 -11.08 15.01 14.32
N LEU A 19 -11.34 13.70 14.32
CA LEU A 19 -11.86 13.01 15.50
C LEU A 19 -10.91 13.12 16.70
N LEU A 20 -9.60 13.01 16.46
CA LEU A 20 -8.60 13.12 17.52
C LEU A 20 -8.52 14.55 18.08
N ALA A 21 -8.57 15.57 17.22
CA ALA A 21 -8.66 16.96 17.64
C ALA A 21 -9.95 17.26 18.43
N LEU A 22 -11.07 16.67 18.00
CA LEU A 22 -12.38 16.80 18.68
C LEU A 22 -12.35 16.16 20.07
N GLY A 23 -11.74 14.97 20.19
CA GLY A 23 -11.53 14.31 21.47
C GLY A 23 -10.71 15.16 22.44
N MET A 24 -9.61 15.77 21.95
CA MET A 24 -8.81 16.69 22.77
C MET A 24 -9.57 17.96 23.16
N ALA A 25 -10.30 18.58 22.22
CA ALA A 25 -11.12 19.75 22.50
C ALA A 25 -12.24 19.44 23.52
N GLY A 26 -12.86 18.27 23.42
CA GLY A 26 -13.85 17.79 24.39
C GLY A 26 -13.26 17.60 25.79
N LEU A 27 -12.06 17.03 25.89
CA LEU A 27 -11.34 16.90 27.17
C LEU A 27 -11.00 18.25 27.80
N VAL A 28 -10.47 19.19 27.01
CA VAL A 28 -10.17 20.56 27.47
C VAL A 28 -11.44 21.30 27.87
N GLY A 29 -12.52 21.19 27.09
CA GLY A 29 -13.82 21.79 27.39
C GLY A 29 -14.43 21.23 28.68
N TRP A 30 -14.34 19.92 28.90
CA TRP A 30 -14.79 19.27 30.13
C TRP A 30 -13.99 19.76 31.36
N GLN A 31 -12.67 19.88 31.22
CA GLN A 31 -11.82 20.39 32.29
C GLN A 31 -12.11 21.88 32.59
N ALA A 32 -12.34 22.68 31.56
CA ALA A 32 -12.73 24.08 31.70
C ALA A 32 -14.11 24.22 32.37
N LEU A 33 -15.10 23.41 31.98
CA LEU A 33 -16.45 23.43 32.55
C LEU A 33 -16.42 23.07 34.04
N LYS A 34 -15.65 22.05 34.45
CA LYS A 34 -15.44 21.72 35.87
C LYS A 34 -14.79 22.89 36.64
N GLY A 35 -13.80 23.55 36.05
CA GLY A 35 -13.17 24.72 36.67
C GLY A 35 -14.12 25.90 36.84
N VAL A 36 -14.99 26.13 35.85
CA VAL A 36 -16.06 27.14 35.89
C VAL A 36 -17.07 26.80 36.99
N GLN A 37 -17.59 25.57 37.04
CA GLN A 37 -18.55 25.15 38.06
C GLN A 37 -18.03 25.37 39.48
N ASN A 38 -16.79 25.00 39.78
CA ASN A 38 -16.22 25.18 41.11
C ASN A 38 -16.10 26.66 41.51
N ARG A 39 -15.59 27.51 40.60
CA ARG A 39 -15.38 28.93 40.89
C ARG A 39 -16.69 29.72 40.98
N TYR A 40 -17.65 29.42 40.13
CA TYR A 40 -18.99 30.02 40.20
C TYR A 40 -19.77 29.51 41.41
N GLY A 41 -19.60 28.24 41.77
CA GLY A 41 -20.21 27.65 42.95
C GLY A 41 -19.75 28.31 44.26
N GLU A 42 -18.45 28.55 44.41
CA GLU A 42 -17.91 29.30 45.55
C GLU A 42 -18.47 30.73 45.63
N ALA A 43 -18.48 31.45 44.51
CA ALA A 43 -19.04 32.80 44.45
C ALA A 43 -20.54 32.81 44.77
N TYR A 44 -21.29 31.86 44.21
CA TYR A 44 -22.72 31.68 44.48
C TYR A 44 -22.96 31.39 45.97
N GLY A 45 -22.21 30.47 46.57
CA GLY A 45 -22.36 30.13 47.98
C GLY A 45 -22.03 31.27 48.93
N ARG A 46 -21.01 32.07 48.61
CA ARG A 46 -20.73 33.31 49.35
C ARG A 46 -21.90 34.27 49.30
N ASN A 47 -22.45 34.52 48.12
CA ASN A 47 -23.57 35.43 47.94
C ASN A 47 -24.82 34.96 48.69
N VAL A 48 -25.13 33.65 48.63
CA VAL A 48 -26.27 33.06 49.35
C VAL A 48 -26.11 33.21 50.87
N ALA A 49 -24.97 32.79 51.43
CA ALA A 49 -24.73 32.89 52.87
C ALA A 49 -24.70 34.35 53.36
N GLN A 50 -24.15 35.28 52.56
CA GLN A 50 -24.16 36.70 52.90
C GLN A 50 -25.58 37.28 52.90
N LEU A 51 -26.37 37.00 51.86
CA LEU A 51 -27.77 37.44 51.77
C LEU A 51 -28.59 36.90 52.95
N ASN A 52 -28.42 35.61 53.25
CA ASN A 52 -29.06 34.93 54.36
C ASN A 52 -28.67 35.54 55.71
N ARG A 53 -27.40 35.88 55.92
CA ARG A 53 -26.94 36.62 57.10
C ARG A 53 -27.63 37.98 57.24
N GLU A 54 -27.76 38.74 56.16
CA GLU A 54 -28.41 40.06 56.17
C GLU A 54 -29.92 39.96 56.47
N LYS A 55 -30.60 38.97 55.88
CA LYS A 55 -32.01 38.66 56.17
C LYS A 55 -32.23 38.32 57.65
N ILE A 56 -31.26 37.65 58.29
CA ILE A 56 -31.39 37.20 59.68
C ILE A 56 -31.00 38.29 60.69
N ALA A 57 -29.85 38.92 60.48
CA ALA A 57 -29.28 39.83 61.46
C ALA A 57 -30.16 41.06 61.70
N ALA A 58 -30.79 41.62 60.65
CA ALA A 58 -31.53 42.88 60.77
C ALA A 58 -32.83 42.77 61.60
N PRO A 59 -33.74 41.80 61.37
CA PRO A 59 -34.95 41.67 62.19
C PRO A 59 -34.66 41.28 63.64
N VAL A 60 -33.72 40.35 63.85
CA VAL A 60 -33.37 39.85 65.18
C VAL A 60 -32.70 40.94 66.02
N SER A 61 -31.76 41.70 65.43
CA SER A 61 -31.12 42.83 66.13
C SER A 61 -32.11 43.95 66.47
N ARG A 62 -33.10 44.21 65.59
CA ARG A 62 -34.16 45.18 65.85
C ARG A 62 -35.02 44.76 67.05
N GLU A 63 -35.44 43.50 67.06
CA GLU A 63 -36.28 42.96 68.14
C GLU A 63 -35.54 42.96 69.48
N LEU A 64 -34.28 42.52 69.49
CA LEU A 64 -33.42 42.56 70.67
C LEU A 64 -33.28 43.99 71.22
N ALA A 65 -33.00 44.97 70.35
CA ALA A 65 -32.86 46.36 70.77
C ALA A 65 -34.16 46.94 71.35
N LEU A 66 -35.32 46.60 70.78
CA LEU A 66 -36.62 47.01 71.30
C LEU A 66 -36.91 46.38 72.66
N ALA A 67 -36.62 45.09 72.82
CA ALA A 67 -36.85 44.37 74.06
C ALA A 67 -35.91 44.86 75.16
N MET A 68 -34.63 45.09 74.87
CA MET A 68 -33.67 45.68 75.80
C MET A 68 -34.14 47.06 76.27
N ARG A 69 -34.62 47.90 75.34
CA ARG A 69 -35.14 49.22 75.67
C ARG A 69 -36.36 49.18 76.60
N LEU A 70 -37.26 48.21 76.41
CA LEU A 70 -38.41 48.02 77.30
C LEU A 70 -37.97 47.50 78.67
N ALA A 71 -36.99 46.58 78.71
CA ALA A 71 -36.44 46.04 79.95
C ALA A 71 -35.71 47.11 80.78
N ASP A 72 -34.96 48.00 80.13
CA ASP A 72 -34.22 49.10 80.75
C ASP A 72 -35.11 50.30 81.12
N SER A 73 -36.38 50.32 80.70
CA SER A 73 -37.31 51.40 81.00
C SER A 73 -37.48 51.60 82.50
N GLU A 74 -37.45 52.87 82.92
CA GLU A 74 -37.70 53.26 84.30
C GLU A 74 -39.09 52.82 84.79
N ILE A 75 -40.08 52.77 83.89
CA ILE A 75 -41.44 52.32 84.21
C ILE A 75 -41.44 50.82 84.53
N THR A 76 -40.72 50.00 83.75
CA THR A 76 -40.55 48.57 84.00
C THR A 76 -39.89 48.32 85.36
N ARG A 77 -38.80 49.05 85.65
CA ARG A 77 -38.09 48.97 86.93
C ARG A 77 -38.98 49.33 88.12
N GLN A 78 -39.68 50.47 88.05
CA GLN A 78 -40.54 50.94 89.13
C GLN A 78 -41.67 49.98 89.47
N TRP A 79 -42.26 49.34 88.45
CA TRP A 79 -43.30 48.34 88.68
C TRP A 79 -42.73 47.02 89.23
N LEU A 80 -41.61 46.52 88.71
CA LEU A 80 -41.01 45.28 89.22
C LEU A 80 -40.44 45.41 90.65
N LEU A 81 -40.10 46.62 91.10
CA LEU A 81 -39.73 46.88 92.49
C LEU A 81 -40.94 46.91 93.44
N ASP A 82 -42.16 47.04 92.93
CA ASP A 82 -43.39 47.16 93.71
C ASP A 82 -44.61 46.68 92.90
N GLU A 83 -44.68 45.36 92.68
CA GLU A 83 -45.67 44.73 91.78
C GLU A 83 -47.12 44.89 92.25
N ASN A 84 -47.32 45.22 93.54
CA ASN A 84 -48.64 45.39 94.17
C ASN A 84 -49.26 46.78 93.92
N ASP A 85 -48.49 47.75 93.43
CA ASP A 85 -48.99 49.09 93.09
C ASP A 85 -49.75 49.07 91.75
N ALA A 86 -51.08 49.23 91.83
CA ALA A 86 -51.97 49.23 90.67
C ALA A 86 -51.69 50.36 89.66
N ALA A 87 -51.18 51.51 90.10
CA ALA A 87 -50.88 52.64 89.23
C ALA A 87 -49.60 52.37 88.41
N LYS A 88 -48.55 51.85 89.07
CA LYS A 88 -47.30 51.44 88.40
C LYS A 88 -47.57 50.29 87.41
N ARG A 89 -48.37 49.29 87.80
CA ARG A 89 -48.80 48.20 86.92
C ARG A 89 -49.49 48.72 85.67
N ALA A 90 -50.48 49.61 85.83
CA ALA A 90 -51.21 50.18 84.70
C ALA A 90 -50.32 51.02 83.76
N LEU A 91 -49.31 51.72 84.30
CA LEU A 91 -48.33 52.47 83.50
C LEU A 91 -47.43 51.52 82.69
N PHE A 92 -46.91 50.46 83.31
CA PHE A 92 -46.10 49.45 82.62
C PHE A 92 -46.87 48.83 81.44
N PHE A 93 -48.08 48.30 81.67
CA PHE A 93 -48.84 47.66 80.61
C PHE A 93 -49.24 48.62 79.48
N ARG A 94 -49.40 49.92 79.78
CA ARG A 94 -49.62 50.95 78.76
C ARG A 94 -48.37 51.18 77.90
N GLU A 95 -47.18 51.21 78.50
CA GLU A 95 -45.91 51.31 77.77
C GLU A 95 -45.67 50.03 76.95
N ALA A 96 -45.80 48.86 77.56
CA ALA A 96 -45.61 47.57 76.91
C ALA A 96 -46.55 47.38 75.71
N ALA A 97 -47.80 47.87 75.77
CA ALA A 97 -48.72 47.88 74.62
C ALA A 97 -48.22 48.74 73.43
N GLY A 98 -47.36 49.74 73.68
CA GLY A 98 -46.69 50.50 72.63
C GLY A 98 -45.60 49.68 71.93
N TYR A 99 -44.76 49.00 72.71
CA TYR A 99 -43.73 48.08 72.18
C TYR A 99 -44.35 46.87 71.47
N GLN A 100 -45.48 46.36 71.98
CA GLN A 100 -46.23 45.28 71.36
C GLN A 100 -46.62 45.59 69.91
N LYS A 101 -46.84 46.85 69.53
CA LYS A 101 -47.18 47.20 68.13
C LYS A 101 -45.98 47.17 67.18
N VAL A 102 -44.75 47.22 67.70
CA VAL A 102 -43.52 47.32 66.91
C VAL A 102 -42.65 46.07 66.99
N PHE A 103 -42.87 45.22 67.99
CA PHE A 103 -42.36 43.85 68.02
C PHE A 103 -42.89 43.05 66.84
N ALA A 104 -42.05 42.20 66.24
CA ALA A 104 -42.33 41.52 64.98
C ALA A 104 -43.66 40.74 65.00
N GLU A 105 -43.98 40.08 66.12
CA GLU A 105 -45.23 39.32 66.30
C GLU A 105 -46.15 39.94 67.36
N GLY A 106 -45.81 41.13 67.83
CA GLY A 106 -46.44 41.75 68.98
C GLY A 106 -46.48 40.84 70.21
N THR A 107 -45.39 40.10 70.45
CA THR A 107 -45.24 39.21 71.60
C THR A 107 -44.28 39.82 72.62
N TYR A 108 -44.70 39.90 73.88
CA TYR A 108 -43.80 40.18 74.99
C TYR A 108 -44.20 39.40 76.25
N PHE A 109 -43.22 39.19 77.12
CA PHE A 109 -43.42 38.64 78.45
C PHE A 109 -42.64 39.42 79.49
N VAL A 110 -43.07 39.33 80.74
CA VAL A 110 -42.37 39.90 81.89
C VAL A 110 -42.64 39.07 83.13
N VAL A 111 -41.62 38.91 83.97
CA VAL A 111 -41.68 38.18 85.22
C VAL A 111 -40.88 38.93 86.28
N GLY A 112 -41.52 39.27 87.39
CA GLY A 112 -40.84 39.78 88.58
C GLY A 112 -40.18 38.66 89.38
N ALA A 113 -38.98 38.92 89.91
CA ALA A 113 -38.23 37.95 90.70
C ALA A 113 -38.84 37.68 92.09
N GLU A 114 -39.71 38.55 92.59
CA GLU A 114 -40.34 38.43 93.90
C GLU A 114 -41.64 37.62 93.86
N HIS A 115 -42.55 37.95 92.94
CA HIS A 115 -43.88 37.31 92.88
C HIS A 115 -43.95 36.15 91.88
N LEU A 116 -42.95 36.00 91.00
CA LEU A 116 -42.83 34.93 90.01
C LEU A 116 -44.05 34.81 89.06
N GLY A 117 -44.81 35.90 88.90
CA GLY A 117 -45.94 35.96 87.98
C GLY A 117 -45.48 36.04 86.53
N TYR A 118 -45.86 35.06 85.70
CA TYR A 118 -45.57 35.08 84.27
C TYR A 118 -46.63 35.87 83.53
N TYR A 119 -46.33 37.12 83.17
CA TYR A 119 -47.19 37.97 82.35
C TYR A 119 -46.80 37.80 80.89
N PHE A 120 -47.76 37.46 80.04
CA PHE A 120 -47.53 37.23 78.61
C PHE A 120 -48.68 37.77 77.78
N ASN A 121 -48.32 38.54 76.76
CA ASN A 121 -49.26 39.09 75.79
C ASN A 121 -48.69 38.94 74.38
N ASP A 122 -49.52 38.42 73.48
CA ASP A 122 -49.22 38.29 72.06
C ASP A 122 -50.38 38.86 71.23
N SER A 123 -50.23 38.90 69.90
CA SER A 123 -51.28 39.37 68.99
C SER A 123 -52.45 38.38 68.82
N SER A 124 -52.32 37.15 69.32
CA SER A 124 -53.30 36.07 69.13
C SER A 124 -54.28 35.92 70.30
N LYS A 125 -53.92 36.42 71.49
CA LYS A 125 -54.69 36.27 72.72
C LYS A 125 -55.30 37.59 73.19
N PRO A 126 -56.42 37.54 73.93
CA PRO A 126 -56.89 38.71 74.67
C PRO A 126 -55.82 39.23 75.63
N PHE A 127 -55.68 40.55 75.67
CA PHE A 127 -54.80 41.25 76.60
C PHE A 127 -55.09 40.84 78.06
N SER A 128 -54.04 40.64 78.85
CA SER A 128 -54.12 40.38 80.29
C SER A 128 -53.06 41.21 81.04
N ASP A 129 -53.50 41.91 82.09
CA ASP A 129 -52.63 42.52 83.10
C ASP A 129 -52.49 41.64 84.37
N GLN A 130 -53.06 40.43 84.33
CA GLN A 130 -52.92 39.38 85.34
C GLN A 130 -51.91 38.32 84.87
N PRO A 131 -51.16 37.70 85.79
CA PRO A 131 -50.21 36.64 85.43
C PRO A 131 -50.97 35.46 84.81
N ARG A 132 -50.42 34.87 83.75
CA ARG A 132 -50.97 33.69 83.09
C ARG A 132 -50.80 32.45 83.97
N TYR A 133 -49.68 32.36 84.68
CA TYR A 133 -49.39 31.37 85.72
C TYR A 133 -48.26 31.89 86.62
N LEU A 134 -47.96 31.17 87.71
CA LEU A 134 -46.84 31.45 88.61
C LEU A 134 -45.72 30.45 88.32
N LEU A 135 -44.48 30.94 88.19
CA LEU A 135 -43.32 30.09 87.95
C LEU A 135 -42.93 29.30 89.20
N ASN A 136 -42.37 28.13 88.98
CA ASN A 136 -41.89 27.23 90.02
C ASN A 136 -40.45 26.77 89.72
N ASN A 137 -39.52 27.07 90.64
CA ASN A 137 -38.11 26.67 90.55
C ASN A 137 -37.88 25.14 90.57
N GLY A 138 -38.91 24.34 90.85
CA GLY A 138 -38.86 22.88 90.75
C GLY A 138 -39.40 22.29 89.45
N ASP A 139 -40.00 23.09 88.57
CA ASP A 139 -40.50 22.64 87.26
C ASP A 139 -39.46 22.93 86.18
N ALA A 140 -39.03 21.88 85.47
CA ALA A 140 -38.06 21.99 84.38
C ALA A 140 -38.51 22.93 83.25
N LYS A 141 -39.81 23.21 83.13
CA LYS A 141 -40.37 24.16 82.15
C LYS A 141 -40.10 25.62 82.50
N ASP A 142 -39.78 25.92 83.75
CA ASP A 142 -39.56 27.29 84.25
C ASP A 142 -38.07 27.60 84.45
N ASP A 143 -37.20 26.60 84.25
CA ASP A 143 -35.74 26.72 84.34
C ASP A 143 -35.17 27.89 83.52
N TRP A 144 -35.77 28.18 82.36
CA TRP A 144 -35.32 29.26 81.48
C TRP A 144 -35.29 30.62 82.21
N PHE A 145 -36.25 30.87 83.10
CA PHE A 145 -36.36 32.13 83.85
C PHE A 145 -35.23 32.23 84.86
N PHE A 146 -35.08 31.21 85.72
CA PHE A 146 -34.05 31.22 86.77
C PHE A 146 -32.63 31.20 86.20
N ARG A 147 -32.42 30.56 85.05
CA ARG A 147 -31.16 30.63 84.31
C ARG A 147 -30.92 32.03 83.77
N SER A 148 -31.92 32.65 83.16
CA SER A 148 -31.79 34.00 82.59
C SER A 148 -31.57 35.05 83.69
N LEU A 149 -32.26 34.93 84.83
CA LEU A 149 -32.13 35.83 85.97
C LEU A 149 -30.72 35.81 86.57
N ASN A 150 -30.07 34.65 86.60
CA ASN A 150 -28.72 34.47 87.16
C ASN A 150 -27.59 34.59 86.11
N ASP A 151 -27.93 34.85 84.84
CA ASP A 151 -26.96 34.95 83.76
C ASP A 151 -26.21 36.30 83.84
N PRO A 152 -24.87 36.31 83.77
CA PRO A 152 -24.10 37.56 83.70
C PRO A 152 -24.29 38.29 82.36
N ALA A 153 -24.79 37.62 81.31
CA ALA A 153 -25.04 38.25 80.03
C ALA A 153 -26.13 39.35 80.10
N PRO A 154 -26.06 40.38 79.25
CA PRO A 154 -27.09 41.43 79.18
C PRO A 154 -28.42 40.93 78.61
N TYR A 155 -28.40 39.83 77.85
CA TYR A 155 -29.58 39.14 77.33
C TYR A 155 -29.20 37.69 77.04
N LYS A 156 -30.22 36.86 76.84
CA LYS A 156 -30.09 35.47 76.43
C LYS A 156 -31.10 35.16 75.33
N LEU A 157 -30.63 34.52 74.26
CA LEU A 157 -31.48 34.07 73.17
C LEU A 157 -31.70 32.58 73.32
N ASN A 158 -32.95 32.15 73.39
CA ASN A 158 -33.28 30.73 73.50
C ASN A 158 -34.21 30.31 72.35
N VAL A 159 -33.92 29.17 71.75
CA VAL A 159 -34.83 28.54 70.78
C VAL A 159 -35.62 27.46 71.51
N ASP A 160 -36.92 27.70 71.64
CA ASP A 160 -37.81 26.76 72.31
C ASP A 160 -39.19 26.76 71.66
N ARG A 161 -39.89 25.63 71.78
CA ARG A 161 -41.28 25.53 71.38
C ARG A 161 -42.14 26.28 72.37
N ASN A 162 -43.00 27.15 71.86
CA ASN A 162 -43.99 27.83 72.67
C ASN A 162 -44.83 26.77 73.43
N LEU A 163 -44.92 26.90 74.77
CA LEU A 163 -45.59 25.95 75.66
C LEU A 163 -47.05 25.68 75.26
N GLU A 164 -47.71 26.64 74.62
CA GLU A 164 -49.11 26.53 74.23
C GLU A 164 -49.31 26.22 72.74
N SER A 165 -48.61 26.91 71.83
CA SER A 165 -48.81 26.74 70.38
C SER A 165 -47.92 25.66 69.75
N ARG A 166 -46.86 25.22 70.46
CA ARG A 166 -45.80 24.31 69.97
C ARG A 166 -45.00 24.82 68.77
N ASP A 167 -45.22 26.07 68.35
CA ASP A 167 -44.41 26.73 67.33
C ASP A 167 -43.03 27.03 67.88
N LEU A 168 -42.00 26.81 67.05
CA LEU A 168 -40.62 27.11 67.39
C LEU A 168 -40.40 28.63 67.39
N LYS A 169 -39.97 29.20 68.52
CA LYS A 169 -39.71 30.63 68.66
C LYS A 169 -38.30 30.89 69.16
N VAL A 170 -37.74 32.01 68.70
CA VAL A 170 -36.56 32.63 69.31
C VAL A 170 -37.06 33.57 70.39
N TRP A 171 -36.75 33.26 71.64
CA TRP A 171 -37.07 34.06 72.82
C TRP A 171 -35.89 34.95 73.20
N PHE A 172 -36.18 36.23 73.42
CA PHE A 172 -35.22 37.26 73.81
C PHE A 172 -35.39 37.54 75.30
N ASN A 173 -34.61 36.87 76.14
CA ASN A 173 -34.73 36.98 77.59
C ASN A 173 -33.75 38.04 78.09
N ILE A 174 -34.25 39.15 78.62
CA ILE A 174 -33.45 40.27 79.10
C ILE A 174 -33.65 40.43 80.61
N PRO A 175 -32.60 40.24 81.42
CA PRO A 175 -32.70 40.43 82.86
C PRO A 175 -32.87 41.92 83.19
N VAL A 176 -33.97 42.26 83.86
CA VAL A 176 -34.22 43.61 84.38
C VAL A 176 -33.45 43.77 85.67
N SER A 177 -32.66 44.84 85.78
CA SER A 177 -31.74 45.05 86.89
C SER A 177 -31.97 46.40 87.53
N ASP A 178 -31.89 46.49 88.87
CA ASP A 178 -31.81 47.72 89.65
C ASP A 178 -30.45 47.80 90.34
N GLY A 179 -29.54 48.63 89.83
CA GLY A 179 -28.12 48.55 90.15
C GLY A 179 -27.56 47.15 89.84
N ASP A 180 -26.91 46.52 90.82
CA ASP A 180 -26.36 45.16 90.70
C ASP A 180 -27.39 44.05 90.95
N ARG A 181 -28.62 44.39 91.38
CA ARG A 181 -29.67 43.42 91.71
C ARG A 181 -30.55 43.14 90.49
N ARG A 182 -30.65 41.87 90.08
CA ARG A 182 -31.63 41.43 89.07
C ARG A 182 -33.02 41.33 89.73
N ILE A 183 -34.01 42.06 89.21
CA ILE A 183 -35.35 42.19 89.79
C ILE A 183 -36.43 41.51 88.95
N GLY A 184 -36.09 41.00 87.76
CA GLY A 184 -36.98 40.23 86.92
C GLY A 184 -36.37 39.90 85.56
N VAL A 185 -37.16 39.30 84.68
CA VAL A 185 -36.79 39.05 83.29
C VAL A 185 -37.94 39.53 82.42
N LEU A 186 -37.61 40.33 81.40
CA LEU A 186 -38.52 40.81 80.39
C LEU A 186 -38.03 40.33 79.03
N GLY A 187 -38.95 40.06 78.11
CA GLY A 187 -38.54 39.63 76.79
C GLY A 187 -39.61 39.73 75.73
N SER A 188 -39.20 39.40 74.52
CA SER A 188 -40.07 39.23 73.36
C SER A 188 -39.78 37.88 72.71
N GLY A 189 -40.59 37.52 71.71
CA GLY A 189 -40.41 36.30 70.95
C GLY A 189 -40.75 36.51 69.48
N ILE A 190 -39.94 35.94 68.60
CA ILE A 190 -40.20 35.89 67.16
C ILE A 190 -40.42 34.43 66.77
N SER A 191 -41.46 34.13 65.98
CA SER A 191 -41.61 32.80 65.39
C SER A 191 -40.51 32.56 64.39
N LEU A 192 -39.88 31.41 64.55
CA LEU A 192 -38.86 30.98 63.64
C LEU A 192 -39.51 30.54 62.31
N SER A 193 -40.70 29.96 62.35
CA SER A 193 -41.42 29.49 61.15
C SER A 193 -41.76 30.62 60.16
N SER A 194 -42.20 31.78 60.63
CA SER A 194 -42.56 32.93 59.76
C SER A 194 -41.33 33.59 59.13
N PHE A 195 -40.21 33.55 59.85
CA PHE A 195 -38.91 34.02 59.40
C PHE A 195 -38.21 33.03 58.44
N LEU A 196 -38.46 31.74 58.63
CA LEU A 196 -37.91 30.67 57.80
C LEU A 196 -38.63 30.49 56.48
N ASP A 197 -39.88 30.91 56.33
CA ASP A 197 -40.56 30.79 55.04
C ASP A 197 -39.87 31.59 53.92
N ASP A 198 -39.18 32.69 54.26
CA ASP A 198 -38.38 33.51 53.34
C ASP A 198 -36.92 33.02 53.14
N PHE A 199 -36.50 32.00 53.90
CA PHE A 199 -35.11 31.51 54.00
C PHE A 199 -34.95 30.04 53.58
N VAL A 200 -35.90 29.19 53.98
CA VAL A 200 -35.98 27.75 53.71
C VAL A 200 -36.84 27.46 52.48
N THR A 201 -37.88 28.25 52.24
CA THR A 201 -38.92 27.95 51.22
C THR A 201 -38.68 28.63 49.87
N ALA A 202 -37.59 29.42 49.75
CA ALA A 202 -37.03 29.82 48.46
C ALA A 202 -36.40 28.58 47.80
N ASN A 203 -37.27 27.75 47.21
CA ASN A 203 -37.11 26.42 46.64
C ASN A 203 -35.99 26.32 45.58
N THR A 204 -34.75 26.59 46.00
CA THR A 204 -33.57 26.59 45.13
C THR A 204 -32.97 25.22 45.25
N ALA A 205 -33.22 24.39 44.24
CA ALA A 205 -32.78 23.00 44.21
C ALA A 205 -31.28 22.92 44.55
N GLY A 206 -30.93 22.11 45.56
CA GLY A 206 -29.55 21.89 45.98
C GLY A 206 -28.99 22.91 46.98
N VAL A 207 -29.79 23.82 47.55
CA VAL A 207 -29.34 24.73 48.62
C VAL A 207 -30.06 24.39 49.93
N LEU A 208 -29.31 23.98 50.95
CA LEU A 208 -29.77 23.76 52.31
C LEU A 208 -29.24 24.88 53.21
N SER A 209 -30.13 25.63 53.87
CA SER A 209 -29.72 26.71 54.77
C SER A 209 -30.11 26.41 56.22
N MET A 210 -29.23 26.75 57.15
CA MET A 210 -29.36 26.49 58.58
C MET A 210 -28.71 27.61 59.41
N VAL A 211 -29.08 27.71 60.68
CA VAL A 211 -28.48 28.65 61.64
C VAL A 211 -27.90 27.85 62.79
N LEU A 212 -26.71 28.24 63.23
CA LEU A 212 -25.96 27.60 64.29
C LEU A 212 -25.70 28.58 65.43
N ASP A 213 -25.63 28.09 66.66
CA ASP A 213 -25.16 28.89 67.79
C ASP A 213 -23.62 28.99 67.84
N GLY A 214 -23.09 29.68 68.85
CA GLY A 214 -21.65 29.84 69.07
C GLY A 214 -20.88 28.52 69.30
N GLN A 215 -21.58 27.41 69.57
CA GLN A 215 -21.05 26.06 69.77
C GLN A 215 -21.30 25.13 68.58
N ALA A 216 -21.87 25.65 67.49
CA ALA A 216 -22.24 24.92 66.28
C ALA A 216 -23.43 23.94 66.44
N SER A 217 -24.24 24.11 67.49
CA SER A 217 -25.56 23.47 67.59
C SER A 217 -26.53 24.11 66.61
N ILE A 218 -27.35 23.29 65.95
CA ILE A 218 -28.28 23.70 64.91
C ILE A 218 -29.50 24.33 65.57
N LEU A 219 -29.66 25.64 65.45
CA LEU A 219 -30.81 26.39 65.96
C LEU A 219 -31.98 26.38 64.99
N VAL A 220 -31.68 26.19 63.70
CA VAL A 220 -32.62 26.29 62.59
C VAL A 220 -32.26 25.26 61.54
N HIS A 221 -33.24 24.47 61.12
CA HIS A 221 -33.08 23.54 60.01
C HIS A 221 -34.44 23.23 59.34
N PRO A 222 -34.49 22.94 58.03
CA PRO A 222 -35.74 22.52 57.37
C PRO A 222 -36.32 21.21 57.93
N ASP A 223 -35.44 20.32 58.39
CA ASP A 223 -35.82 19.17 59.21
C ASP A 223 -35.80 19.56 60.70
N GLU A 224 -36.99 19.71 61.29
CA GLU A 224 -37.16 20.10 62.69
C GLU A 224 -36.52 19.11 63.68
N SER A 225 -36.30 17.85 63.31
CA SER A 225 -35.70 16.85 64.19
C SER A 225 -34.23 17.12 64.51
N LEU A 226 -33.58 17.95 63.70
CA LEU A 226 -32.17 18.34 63.85
C LEU A 226 -31.99 19.63 64.67
N VAL A 227 -33.08 20.30 65.05
CA VAL A 227 -33.02 21.53 65.83
C VAL A 227 -32.71 21.24 67.30
N ALA A 228 -31.68 21.89 67.83
CA ALA A 228 -31.29 21.86 69.23
C ALA A 228 -32.22 22.75 70.06
N GLU A 229 -33.27 22.15 70.63
CA GLU A 229 -34.14 22.82 71.61
C GLU A 229 -33.37 23.04 72.92
N ASN A 230 -33.48 24.25 73.49
CA ASN A 230 -32.82 24.60 74.76
C ASN A 230 -31.30 24.35 74.76
N ALA A 231 -30.61 24.70 73.66
CA ALA A 231 -29.17 24.48 73.44
C ALA A 231 -28.25 25.05 74.54
N ASP A 232 -28.74 25.99 75.36
CA ASP A 232 -28.02 26.55 76.51
C ASP A 232 -28.00 25.64 77.75
N GLY A 233 -28.80 24.56 77.76
CA GLY A 233 -28.84 23.57 78.84
C GLY A 233 -27.95 22.33 78.60
N ALA A 234 -27.54 21.66 79.67
CA ALA A 234 -26.77 20.41 79.60
C ALA A 234 -27.50 19.26 78.86
N THR A 235 -28.83 19.34 78.73
CA THR A 235 -29.70 18.34 78.10
C THR A 235 -30.06 18.64 76.64
N GLY A 236 -29.89 19.89 76.17
CA GLY A 236 -30.23 20.30 74.79
C GLY A 236 -29.10 20.09 73.77
N ARG A 237 -27.89 19.78 74.25
CA ARG A 237 -26.70 19.58 73.41
C ARG A 237 -26.54 18.10 73.06
N SER A 238 -26.75 17.76 71.79
CA SER A 238 -26.47 16.44 71.24
C SER A 238 -25.58 16.58 70.00
N VAL A 239 -24.76 15.56 69.74
CA VAL A 239 -24.00 15.47 68.47
C VAL A 239 -24.98 15.42 67.29
N ALA A 240 -26.15 14.80 67.46
CA ALA A 240 -27.16 14.69 66.41
C ALA A 240 -27.77 16.04 66.00
N THR A 241 -27.85 17.00 66.92
CA THR A 241 -28.40 18.35 66.68
C THR A 241 -27.30 19.39 66.48
N SER A 242 -26.11 18.96 66.07
CA SER A 242 -24.95 19.80 65.81
C SER A 242 -24.49 19.59 64.36
N ILE A 243 -23.92 20.62 63.73
CA ILE A 243 -23.38 20.52 62.36
C ILE A 243 -22.37 19.38 62.23
N TYR A 244 -21.58 19.13 63.28
CA TYR A 244 -20.60 18.04 63.30
C TYR A 244 -21.22 16.64 63.18
N GLY A 245 -22.48 16.46 63.61
CA GLY A 245 -23.18 15.17 63.46
C GLY A 245 -23.80 14.96 62.08
N GLN A 246 -23.84 16.01 61.25
CA GLN A 246 -24.32 15.94 59.88
C GLN A 246 -23.20 15.64 58.88
N LEU A 247 -21.93 15.76 59.31
CA LEU A 247 -20.78 15.50 58.47
C LEU A 247 -20.50 14.00 58.38
N ASP A 248 -20.26 13.50 57.17
CA ASP A 248 -19.96 12.08 56.94
C ASP A 248 -18.55 11.70 57.45
N ASN A 249 -17.61 12.67 57.47
CA ASN A 249 -16.20 12.45 57.73
C ASN A 249 -15.67 13.25 58.93
N ILE A 250 -14.72 12.65 59.67
CA ILE A 250 -14.08 13.28 60.84
C ILE A 250 -13.18 14.45 60.42
N ASP A 251 -12.51 14.36 59.27
CA ASP A 251 -11.62 15.43 58.77
C ASP A 251 -12.40 16.71 58.45
N ASP A 252 -13.62 16.58 57.92
CA ASP A 252 -14.51 17.71 57.66
C ASP A 252 -14.92 18.42 58.96
N SER A 253 -15.05 17.68 60.06
CA SER A 253 -15.36 18.27 61.37
C SER A 253 -14.25 19.19 61.87
N ALA A 254 -12.99 18.84 61.64
CA ALA A 254 -11.85 19.70 61.97
C ALA A 254 -11.81 20.94 61.07
N ALA A 255 -12.09 20.78 59.77
CA ALA A 255 -12.14 21.88 58.81
C ALA A 255 -13.27 22.88 59.12
N VAL A 256 -14.49 22.38 59.42
CA VAL A 256 -15.63 23.22 59.82
C VAL A 256 -15.32 24.00 61.10
N ARG A 257 -14.68 23.38 62.09
CA ARG A 257 -14.29 24.08 63.32
C ARG A 257 -13.31 25.23 63.05
N GLY A 258 -12.34 25.01 62.15
CA GLY A 258 -11.44 26.07 61.67
C GLY A 258 -12.20 27.19 60.97
N ALA A 259 -13.10 26.84 60.04
CA ALA A 259 -13.89 27.81 59.29
C ALA A 259 -14.82 28.66 60.17
N LEU A 260 -15.43 28.07 61.21
CA LEU A 260 -16.22 28.81 62.20
C LEU A 260 -15.36 29.81 62.98
N ALA A 261 -14.16 29.40 63.41
CA ALA A 261 -13.23 30.29 64.09
C ALA A 261 -12.75 31.44 63.18
N ASP A 262 -12.47 31.13 61.92
CA ASP A 262 -12.05 32.12 60.92
C ASP A 262 -13.18 33.12 60.62
N ALA A 263 -14.42 32.65 60.46
CA ALA A 263 -15.59 33.50 60.26
C ALA A 263 -15.82 34.46 61.45
N LYS A 264 -15.56 34.01 62.68
CA LYS A 264 -15.63 34.85 63.89
C LYS A 264 -14.48 35.88 63.95
N SER A 265 -13.29 35.51 63.48
CA SER A 265 -12.13 36.42 63.43
C SER A 265 -12.25 37.53 62.38
N LYS A 266 -13.09 37.34 61.36
CA LYS A 266 -13.33 38.28 60.26
C LYS A 266 -14.84 38.58 60.09
N PRO A 267 -15.42 39.42 60.96
CA PRO A 267 -16.84 39.75 60.87
C PRO A 267 -17.19 40.33 59.50
N GLY A 268 -18.22 39.78 58.85
CA GLY A 268 -18.69 40.22 57.54
C GLY A 268 -18.07 39.49 56.35
N SER A 269 -17.05 38.64 56.52
CA SER A 269 -16.64 37.70 55.47
C SER A 269 -17.44 36.40 55.52
N VAL A 270 -17.53 35.72 54.38
CA VAL A 270 -18.07 34.37 54.28
C VAL A 270 -16.92 33.40 54.05
N GLU A 271 -16.76 32.46 54.97
CA GLU A 271 -15.81 31.36 54.82
C GLU A 271 -16.50 30.22 54.07
N THR A 272 -15.78 29.60 53.13
CA THR A 272 -16.32 28.53 52.29
C THR A 272 -15.42 27.33 52.31
N LEU A 273 -15.99 26.14 52.47
CA LEU A 273 -15.27 24.88 52.45
C LEU A 273 -16.11 23.76 51.85
N TRP A 274 -15.44 22.77 51.29
CA TRP A 274 -16.07 21.56 50.78
C TRP A 274 -16.20 20.55 51.90
N VAL A 275 -17.39 19.98 52.06
CA VAL A 275 -17.71 18.97 53.08
C VAL A 275 -18.53 17.84 52.47
N SER A 276 -18.46 16.66 53.07
CA SER A 276 -19.39 15.57 52.78
C SER A 276 -20.53 15.56 53.80
N MET A 277 -21.75 15.73 53.32
CA MET A 277 -22.98 15.72 54.12
C MET A 277 -24.09 15.01 53.33
N ASP A 278 -24.82 14.12 53.99
CA ASP A 278 -25.83 13.25 53.37
C ASP A 278 -25.31 12.40 52.20
N GLY A 279 -24.05 11.95 52.27
CA GLY A 279 -23.40 11.15 51.22
C GLY A 279 -23.09 11.92 49.93
N ARG A 280 -23.15 13.26 49.96
CA ARG A 280 -22.83 14.14 48.83
C ARG A 280 -21.78 15.16 49.21
N THR A 281 -20.92 15.50 48.25
CA THR A 281 -19.98 16.61 48.39
C THR A 281 -20.71 17.93 48.18
N GLN A 282 -20.80 18.73 49.21
CA GLN A 282 -21.49 20.02 49.22
C GLN A 282 -20.50 21.14 49.58
N LEU A 283 -20.73 22.33 49.02
CA LEU A 283 -20.01 23.53 49.43
C LEU A 283 -20.74 24.15 50.62
N LEU A 284 -20.09 24.16 51.78
CA LEU A 284 -20.58 24.85 52.98
C LEU A 284 -20.06 26.28 52.99
N ALA A 285 -20.97 27.25 53.06
CA ALA A 285 -20.68 28.67 53.21
C ALA A 285 -21.15 29.16 54.58
N LEU A 286 -20.25 29.77 55.35
CA LEU A 286 -20.43 30.14 56.76
C LEU A 286 -20.25 31.65 56.95
N ALA A 287 -21.21 32.28 57.60
CA ALA A 287 -21.16 33.70 57.91
C ALA A 287 -21.56 33.95 59.38
N TRP A 288 -20.74 34.66 60.15
CA TRP A 288 -21.00 34.94 61.56
C TRP A 288 -21.82 36.23 61.75
N ILE A 289 -22.72 36.23 62.73
CA ILE A 289 -23.51 37.39 63.18
C ILE A 289 -23.01 37.80 64.58
N PRO A 290 -22.18 38.87 64.67
CA PRO A 290 -21.54 39.27 65.92
C PRO A 290 -22.52 39.57 67.06
N GLU A 291 -23.66 40.19 66.74
CA GLU A 291 -24.65 40.64 67.72
C GLU A 291 -25.39 39.48 68.40
N LEU A 292 -25.36 38.28 67.81
CA LEU A 292 -26.10 37.11 68.31
C LEU A 292 -25.18 35.97 68.73
N ASP A 293 -23.89 36.06 68.40
CA ASP A 293 -22.94 34.95 68.39
C ASP A 293 -23.44 33.70 67.63
N TRP A 294 -24.18 33.94 66.53
CA TRP A 294 -24.75 32.89 65.68
C TRP A 294 -24.01 32.81 64.35
N TYR A 295 -24.05 31.64 63.72
CA TYR A 295 -23.58 31.44 62.35
C TYR A 295 -24.75 31.13 61.43
N VAL A 296 -24.71 31.71 60.24
CA VAL A 296 -25.56 31.31 59.12
C VAL A 296 -24.76 30.40 58.24
N ALA A 297 -25.26 29.19 58.02
CA ALA A 297 -24.62 28.17 57.23
C ALA A 297 -25.50 27.79 56.04
N SER A 298 -24.93 27.78 54.84
CA SER A 298 -25.60 27.33 53.63
C SER A 298 -24.77 26.24 52.96
N ALA A 299 -25.31 25.03 52.88
CA ALA A 299 -24.70 23.90 52.21
C ALA A 299 -25.29 23.75 50.80
N ILE A 300 -24.43 23.69 49.79
CA ILE A 300 -24.82 23.80 48.39
C ILE A 300 -24.29 22.60 47.60
N ASP A 301 -25.22 21.83 47.04
CA ASP A 301 -24.95 20.76 46.08
C ASP A 301 -24.87 21.37 44.67
N LEU A 302 -23.64 21.63 44.18
CA LEU A 302 -23.43 22.16 42.82
C LEU A 302 -23.83 21.20 41.71
N GLY A 303 -24.08 19.92 42.01
CA GLY A 303 -24.58 18.95 41.04
C GLY A 303 -26.09 19.09 40.79
N VAL A 304 -26.84 19.57 41.80
CA VAL A 304 -28.30 19.76 41.74
C VAL A 304 -28.67 21.22 41.52
N ALA A 305 -27.92 22.15 42.11
CA ALA A 305 -28.05 23.57 41.82
C ALA A 305 -27.74 23.76 40.34
N GLN A 306 -28.76 24.05 39.53
CA GLN A 306 -28.68 24.27 38.08
C GLN A 306 -27.95 25.60 37.78
N VAL A 307 -26.70 25.75 38.22
CA VAL A 307 -25.90 26.98 38.09
C VAL A 307 -25.55 27.23 36.61
N ILE A 308 -25.65 26.20 35.75
CA ILE A 308 -25.39 26.31 34.31
C ILE A 308 -26.61 25.79 33.53
N GLU A 309 -27.32 26.68 32.85
CA GLU A 309 -28.36 26.32 31.89
C GLU A 309 -27.72 25.61 30.68
N LEU A 310 -27.82 24.27 30.62
CA LEU A 310 -27.28 23.49 29.50
C LEU A 310 -27.91 23.88 28.15
N ASP A 311 -29.12 24.43 28.16
CA ASP A 311 -29.84 24.87 26.95
C ASP A 311 -29.08 25.95 26.17
N SER A 312 -28.32 26.81 26.87
CA SER A 312 -27.50 27.84 26.25
C SER A 312 -26.25 27.28 25.54
N LEU A 313 -25.83 26.06 25.85
CA LEU A 313 -24.64 25.41 25.27
C LEU A 313 -24.96 24.58 24.02
N VAL A 314 -26.19 24.06 23.89
CA VAL A 314 -26.64 23.26 22.74
C VAL A 314 -26.44 23.99 21.39
N PRO A 315 -26.86 25.25 21.19
CA PRO A 315 -26.66 25.94 19.91
C PRO A 315 -25.18 26.18 19.60
N ALA A 316 -24.34 26.43 20.61
CA ALA A 316 -22.90 26.56 20.43
C ALA A 316 -22.26 25.24 19.96
N LEU A 317 -22.72 24.11 20.52
CA LEU A 317 -22.23 22.78 20.14
C LEU A 317 -22.67 22.40 18.72
N ILE A 318 -23.90 22.72 18.32
CA ILE A 318 -24.39 22.55 16.95
C ILE A 318 -23.57 23.41 15.98
N ALA A 319 -23.33 24.69 16.30
CA ALA A 319 -22.53 25.59 15.48
C ALA A 319 -21.09 25.07 15.31
N PHE A 320 -20.49 24.54 16.37
CA PHE A 320 -19.16 23.91 16.33
C PHE A 320 -19.13 22.71 15.37
N VAL A 321 -20.12 21.81 15.45
CA VAL A 321 -20.22 20.65 14.55
C VAL A 321 -20.38 21.08 13.09
N ILE A 322 -21.20 22.10 12.82
CA ILE A 322 -21.40 22.64 11.46
C ILE A 322 -20.10 23.22 10.91
N ILE A 323 -19.40 24.07 11.69
CA ILE A 323 -18.12 24.66 11.29
C ILE A 323 -17.10 23.55 10.98
N MET A 324 -17.06 22.51 11.81
CA MET A 324 -16.15 21.38 11.58
C MET A 324 -16.49 20.62 10.29
N LEU A 325 -17.77 20.36 10.01
CA LEU A 325 -18.19 19.72 8.75
C LEU A 325 -17.83 20.57 7.53
N LEU A 326 -18.00 21.89 7.60
CA LEU A 326 -17.59 22.82 6.55
C LEU A 326 -16.07 22.80 6.34
N LEU A 327 -15.29 22.75 7.42
CA LEU A 327 -13.83 22.71 7.35
C LEU A 327 -13.33 21.39 6.75
N ILE A 328 -13.92 20.26 7.15
CA ILE A 328 -13.66 18.94 6.54
C ILE A 328 -14.00 18.96 5.04
N GLY A 329 -15.17 19.48 4.68
CA GLY A 329 -15.60 19.60 3.29
C GLY A 329 -14.68 20.50 2.46
N GLY A 330 -14.25 21.64 3.03
CA GLY A 330 -13.34 22.58 2.39
C GLY A 330 -11.94 22.00 2.15
N VAL A 331 -11.37 21.32 3.14
CA VAL A 331 -10.07 20.63 2.98
C VAL A 331 -10.18 19.49 1.97
N ALA A 332 -11.25 18.68 2.03
CA ALA A 332 -11.49 17.63 1.04
C ALA A 332 -11.57 18.18 -0.40
N TRP A 333 -12.30 19.28 -0.58
CA TRP A 333 -12.40 19.97 -1.86
C TRP A 333 -11.04 20.53 -2.33
N LEU A 334 -10.25 21.11 -1.42
CA LEU A 334 -8.93 21.64 -1.72
C LEU A 334 -7.96 20.53 -2.16
N VAL A 335 -7.93 19.41 -1.45
CA VAL A 335 -7.10 18.24 -1.78
C VAL A 335 -7.50 17.66 -3.14
N GLU A 336 -8.80 17.54 -3.43
CA GLU A 336 -9.30 17.10 -4.73
C GLU A 336 -8.81 18.02 -5.87
N LYS A 337 -8.93 19.34 -5.68
CA LYS A 337 -8.60 20.34 -6.70
C LYS A 337 -7.08 20.54 -6.88
N ARG A 338 -6.30 20.52 -5.78
CA ARG A 338 -4.86 20.83 -5.79
C ARG A 338 -3.96 19.62 -6.00
N VAL A 339 -4.39 18.41 -5.62
CA VAL A 339 -3.55 17.20 -5.63
C VAL A 339 -4.12 16.12 -6.55
N LEU A 340 -5.36 15.67 -6.32
CA LEU A 340 -5.88 14.49 -7.06
C LEU A 340 -6.20 14.76 -8.52
N LYS A 341 -6.71 15.95 -8.88
CA LYS A 341 -7.04 16.27 -10.27
C LYS A 341 -5.77 16.36 -11.16
N PRO A 342 -4.70 17.08 -10.79
CA PRO A 342 -3.44 17.08 -11.54
C PRO A 342 -2.81 15.70 -11.69
N LEU A 343 -2.76 14.90 -10.61
CA LEU A 343 -2.23 13.53 -10.67
C LEU A 343 -3.01 12.62 -11.62
N ARG A 344 -4.34 12.77 -11.67
CA ARG A 344 -5.16 12.05 -12.65
C ARG A 344 -4.86 12.48 -14.08
N LEU A 345 -4.66 13.76 -14.34
CA LEU A 345 -4.30 14.24 -15.67
C LEU A 345 -2.95 13.66 -16.10
N LEU A 346 -1.93 13.76 -15.25
CA LEU A 346 -0.61 13.15 -15.44
C LEU A 346 -0.70 11.65 -15.77
N ARG A 347 -1.52 10.90 -15.02
CA ARG A 347 -1.76 9.47 -15.28
C ARG A 347 -2.33 9.23 -16.69
N HIS A 348 -3.31 10.02 -17.12
CA HIS A 348 -3.89 9.86 -18.46
C HIS A 348 -2.88 10.24 -19.55
N SER A 349 -2.09 11.31 -19.37
CA SER A 349 -1.05 11.70 -20.33
C SER A 349 0.03 10.63 -20.44
N ALA A 350 0.43 10.00 -19.33
CA ALA A 350 1.36 8.87 -19.35
C ALA A 350 0.79 7.66 -20.13
N GLN A 351 -0.50 7.35 -19.97
CA GLN A 351 -1.17 6.28 -20.73
C GLN A 351 -1.27 6.62 -22.23
N ALA A 352 -1.55 7.88 -22.59
CA ALA A 352 -1.58 8.33 -23.98
C ALA A 352 -0.19 8.20 -24.65
N MET A 353 0.88 8.55 -23.93
CA MET A 353 2.25 8.36 -24.41
C MET A 353 2.58 6.88 -24.63
N ALA A 354 2.15 5.99 -23.75
CA ALA A 354 2.32 4.55 -23.93
C ALA A 354 1.57 4.01 -25.16
N ALA A 355 0.49 4.67 -25.56
CA ALA A 355 -0.24 4.39 -26.80
C ALA A 355 0.33 5.12 -28.04
N GLY A 356 1.48 5.79 -27.92
CA GLY A 356 2.15 6.48 -29.03
C GLY A 356 1.69 7.92 -29.28
N GLN A 357 0.86 8.49 -28.41
CA GLN A 357 0.38 9.88 -28.52
C GLN A 357 1.18 10.80 -27.59
N TYR A 358 2.22 11.42 -28.13
CA TYR A 358 3.16 12.23 -27.34
C TYR A 358 2.75 13.70 -27.12
N ASP A 359 1.68 14.17 -27.78
CA ASP A 359 1.18 15.56 -27.67
C ASP A 359 0.10 15.73 -26.60
N ALA A 360 0.00 14.79 -25.64
CA ALA A 360 -1.00 14.85 -24.58
C ALA A 360 -0.74 16.06 -23.64
N PRO A 361 -1.78 16.82 -23.26
CA PRO A 361 -1.63 18.00 -22.42
C PRO A 361 -1.11 17.63 -21.03
N LEU A 362 -0.11 18.36 -20.55
CA LEU A 362 0.44 18.24 -19.20
C LEU A 362 0.02 19.46 -18.35
N PRO A 363 -0.22 19.31 -17.05
CA PRO A 363 -0.49 20.44 -16.17
C PRO A 363 0.81 21.21 -15.88
N VAL A 364 1.12 22.20 -16.72
CA VAL A 364 2.42 22.93 -16.69
C VAL A 364 2.42 24.18 -15.81
N ASP A 365 1.25 24.66 -15.38
CA ASP A 365 1.09 25.93 -14.67
C ASP A 365 1.05 25.73 -13.14
N ARG A 366 2.17 25.25 -12.58
CA ARG A 366 2.34 25.01 -11.13
C ARG A 366 3.80 25.14 -10.70
N ASP A 367 4.02 25.83 -9.58
CA ASP A 367 5.33 25.96 -8.92
C ASP A 367 5.42 25.05 -7.67
N ASP A 368 5.05 23.78 -7.81
CA ASP A 368 5.13 22.76 -6.75
C ASP A 368 5.75 21.45 -7.28
N GLU A 369 5.91 20.44 -6.41
CA GLU A 369 6.53 19.15 -6.77
C GLU A 369 5.74 18.42 -7.88
N ILE A 370 4.43 18.69 -7.99
CA ILE A 370 3.61 18.15 -9.08
C ILE A 370 3.93 18.89 -10.39
N GLY A 371 4.15 20.20 -10.33
CA GLY A 371 4.65 20.99 -11.46
C GLY A 371 6.01 20.51 -11.96
N GLU A 372 6.96 20.30 -11.06
CA GLU A 372 8.30 19.76 -11.38
C GLU A 372 8.20 18.37 -12.04
N LEU A 373 7.36 17.49 -11.49
CA LEU A 373 7.08 16.17 -12.08
C LEU A 373 6.45 16.30 -13.48
N SER A 374 5.54 17.25 -13.67
CA SER A 374 4.93 17.53 -14.97
C SER A 374 5.94 18.04 -15.99
N ALA A 375 6.86 18.91 -15.60
CA ALA A 375 7.95 19.36 -16.46
C ALA A 375 8.88 18.20 -16.86
N ALA A 376 9.27 17.36 -15.90
CA ALA A 376 10.09 16.16 -16.15
C ALA A 376 9.39 15.18 -17.11
N PHE A 377 8.07 14.96 -16.94
CA PHE A 377 7.27 14.15 -17.86
C PHE A 377 7.22 14.76 -19.27
N GLY A 378 7.15 16.09 -19.38
CA GLY A 378 7.18 16.79 -20.67
C GLY A 378 8.50 16.59 -21.42
N VAL A 379 9.63 16.72 -20.71
CA VAL A 379 10.97 16.44 -21.28
C VAL A 379 11.06 14.99 -21.75
N MET A 380 10.57 14.04 -20.96
CA MET A 380 10.53 12.62 -21.34
C MET A 380 9.68 12.39 -22.60
N ALA A 381 8.48 12.96 -22.66
CA ALA A 381 7.58 12.84 -23.82
C ALA A 381 8.26 13.32 -25.10
N GLN A 382 8.94 14.47 -25.04
CA GLN A 382 9.67 15.04 -26.17
C GLN A 382 10.88 14.19 -26.58
N LYS A 383 11.62 13.65 -25.61
CA LYS A 383 12.77 12.76 -25.87
C LYS A 383 12.33 11.47 -26.56
N VAL A 384 11.25 10.83 -26.08
CA VAL A 384 10.70 9.61 -26.68
C VAL A 384 10.21 9.88 -28.10
N ARG A 385 9.46 10.96 -28.32
CA ARG A 385 9.02 11.36 -29.67
C ARG A 385 10.19 11.53 -30.64
N SER A 386 11.24 12.23 -30.23
CA SER A 386 12.44 12.44 -31.06
C SER A 386 13.13 11.12 -31.39
N HIS A 387 13.30 10.23 -30.41
CA HIS A 387 13.90 8.91 -30.62
C HIS A 387 13.06 8.03 -31.54
N THR A 388 11.73 8.01 -31.39
CA THR A 388 10.84 7.23 -32.26
C THR A 388 10.93 7.71 -33.71
N SER A 389 10.90 9.03 -33.95
CA SER A 389 11.06 9.59 -35.29
C SER A 389 12.42 9.29 -35.93
N GLU A 390 13.50 9.31 -35.14
CA GLU A 390 14.84 8.97 -35.61
C GLU A 390 14.96 7.48 -35.94
N LEU A 391 14.40 6.60 -35.09
CA LEU A 391 14.37 5.16 -35.34
C LEU A 391 13.63 4.83 -36.64
N GLU A 392 12.45 5.42 -36.85
CA GLU A 392 11.68 5.21 -38.08
C GLU A 392 12.46 5.63 -39.33
N SER A 393 13.22 6.73 -39.25
CA SER A 393 14.08 7.16 -40.36
C SER A 393 15.19 6.14 -40.63
N ARG A 394 15.87 5.66 -39.59
CA ARG A 394 16.94 4.65 -39.72
C ARG A 394 16.42 3.32 -40.23
N VAL A 395 15.24 2.88 -39.79
CA VAL A 395 14.59 1.66 -40.28
C VAL A 395 14.30 1.79 -41.77
N ARG A 396 13.69 2.90 -42.22
CA ARG A 396 13.42 3.14 -43.65
C ARG A 396 14.69 3.11 -44.50
N GLU A 397 15.78 3.71 -44.02
CA GLU A 397 17.07 3.72 -44.71
C GLU A 397 17.68 2.32 -44.81
N ARG A 398 17.68 1.57 -43.70
CA ARG A 398 18.19 0.20 -43.65
C ARG A 398 17.38 -0.76 -44.52
N THR A 399 16.05 -0.65 -44.54
CA THR A 399 15.20 -1.46 -45.41
C THR A 399 15.53 -1.22 -46.88
N ARG A 400 15.70 0.05 -47.31
CA ARG A 400 16.10 0.38 -48.69
C ARG A 400 17.49 -0.16 -49.06
N ALA A 401 18.47 -0.02 -48.16
CA ALA A 401 19.81 -0.56 -48.38
C ALA A 401 19.80 -2.10 -48.50
N LEU A 402 18.99 -2.77 -47.69
CA LEU A 402 18.84 -4.23 -47.73
C LEU A 402 18.19 -4.70 -49.03
N GLU A 403 17.11 -4.04 -49.46
CA GLU A 403 16.44 -4.36 -50.74
C GLU A 403 17.39 -4.20 -51.93
N GLN A 404 18.23 -3.15 -51.93
CA GLN A 404 19.22 -2.92 -52.97
C GLN A 404 20.29 -4.02 -53.00
N ALA A 405 20.88 -4.35 -51.85
CA ALA A 405 21.88 -5.41 -51.75
C ALA A 405 21.32 -6.77 -52.21
N ASN A 406 20.06 -7.07 -51.87
CA ASN A 406 19.43 -8.33 -52.24
C ASN A 406 19.19 -8.42 -53.76
N ARG A 407 18.83 -7.30 -54.40
CA ARG A 407 18.71 -7.23 -55.87
C ARG A 407 20.05 -7.40 -56.57
N GLU A 408 21.11 -6.77 -56.06
CA GLU A 408 22.46 -6.89 -56.61
C GLU A 408 22.98 -8.33 -56.48
N MET A 409 22.75 -8.97 -55.33
CA MET A 409 23.11 -10.37 -55.10
C MET A 409 22.38 -11.31 -56.07
N ALA A 410 21.07 -11.18 -56.22
CA ALA A 410 20.29 -12.01 -57.14
C ALA A 410 20.75 -11.84 -58.61
N ALA A 411 21.08 -10.61 -59.02
CA ALA A 411 21.58 -10.34 -60.37
C ALA A 411 22.99 -10.94 -60.60
N ALA A 412 23.86 -10.93 -59.59
CA ALA A 412 25.18 -11.54 -59.68
C ALA A 412 25.10 -13.08 -59.78
N HIS A 413 24.26 -13.72 -58.95
CA HIS A 413 24.04 -15.17 -59.01
C HIS A 413 23.56 -15.62 -60.39
N LYS A 414 22.54 -14.95 -60.94
CA LYS A 414 22.03 -15.27 -62.28
C LYS A 414 23.10 -15.24 -63.37
N LYS A 415 24.01 -14.25 -63.31
CA LYS A 415 25.12 -14.16 -64.29
C LYS A 415 26.12 -15.31 -64.17
N ILE A 416 26.34 -15.80 -62.95
CA ILE A 416 27.22 -16.95 -62.72
C ILE A 416 26.58 -18.21 -63.29
N ASP A 417 25.30 -18.44 -63.02
CA ASP A 417 24.55 -19.59 -63.53
C ASP A 417 24.55 -19.60 -65.08
N ASP A 418 24.20 -18.47 -65.71
CA ASP A 418 24.23 -18.32 -67.17
C ASP A 418 25.63 -18.61 -67.78
N SER A 419 26.70 -18.30 -67.05
CA SER A 419 28.09 -18.54 -67.49
C SER A 419 28.50 -20.01 -67.38
N ILE A 420 28.02 -20.70 -66.34
CA ILE A 420 28.28 -22.14 -66.13
C ILE A 420 27.48 -22.96 -67.14
N ASP A 421 26.23 -22.59 -67.43
CA ASP A 421 25.42 -23.21 -68.48
C ASP A 421 26.11 -23.09 -69.86
N TYR A 422 26.69 -21.92 -70.16
CA TYR A 422 27.47 -21.72 -71.37
C TYR A 422 28.72 -22.61 -71.43
N ALA A 423 29.43 -22.79 -70.30
CA ALA A 423 30.57 -23.69 -70.23
C ALA A 423 30.19 -25.16 -70.52
N SER A 424 28.99 -25.59 -70.10
CA SER A 424 28.49 -26.93 -70.41
C SER A 424 28.29 -27.17 -71.89
N LEU A 425 27.84 -26.16 -72.65
CA LEU A 425 27.74 -26.26 -74.10
C LEU A 425 29.11 -26.50 -74.75
N ILE A 426 30.16 -25.85 -74.24
CA ILE A 426 31.54 -26.04 -74.72
C ILE A 426 32.01 -27.47 -74.42
N GLN A 427 31.79 -27.96 -73.20
CA GLN A 427 32.20 -29.32 -72.81
C GLN A 427 31.46 -30.40 -73.61
N HIS A 428 30.16 -30.25 -73.85
CA HIS A 428 29.40 -31.19 -74.68
C HIS A 428 29.91 -31.22 -76.13
N ALA A 429 30.42 -30.10 -76.66
CA ALA A 429 30.88 -30.01 -78.04
C ALA A 429 32.19 -30.76 -78.31
N ILE A 430 33.03 -31.00 -77.28
CA ILE A 430 34.27 -31.77 -77.44
C ILE A 430 34.06 -33.29 -77.42
N LEU A 431 32.91 -33.76 -76.91
CA LEU A 431 32.64 -35.19 -76.77
C LEU A 431 32.39 -35.85 -78.13
N PRO A 432 33.00 -37.02 -78.43
CA PRO A 432 32.96 -37.65 -79.74
C PRO A 432 31.65 -38.43 -80.01
N LYS A 433 30.52 -37.98 -79.46
CA LYS A 433 29.21 -38.67 -79.53
C LYS A 433 28.78 -38.93 -80.98
N ARG A 434 28.95 -37.93 -81.85
CA ARG A 434 28.50 -38.00 -83.25
C ARG A 434 29.39 -38.93 -84.07
N GLN A 435 30.70 -38.95 -83.80
CA GLN A 435 31.68 -39.85 -84.42
C GLN A 435 31.41 -41.31 -84.02
N LEU A 436 31.20 -41.57 -82.73
CA LEU A 436 30.87 -42.90 -82.21
C LEU A 436 29.58 -43.46 -82.83
N VAL A 437 28.50 -42.69 -82.84
CA VAL A 437 27.22 -43.11 -83.46
C VAL A 437 27.39 -43.42 -84.94
N THR A 438 28.11 -42.59 -85.68
CA THR A 438 28.30 -42.77 -87.13
C THR A 438 29.15 -44.00 -87.46
N ALA A 439 30.22 -44.26 -86.69
CA ALA A 439 31.17 -45.33 -86.98
C ALA A 439 30.77 -46.70 -86.42
N LEU A 440 30.11 -46.72 -85.25
CA LEU A 440 29.84 -47.97 -84.51
C LEU A 440 28.37 -48.33 -84.48
N GLY A 441 27.44 -47.38 -84.65
CA GLY A 441 26.01 -47.63 -84.52
C GLY A 441 25.69 -48.30 -83.17
N GLU A 442 25.04 -49.46 -83.21
CA GLU A 442 24.64 -50.23 -82.02
C GLU A 442 25.79 -50.98 -81.31
N ARG A 443 27.03 -50.89 -81.85
CA ARG A 443 28.23 -51.54 -81.28
C ARG A 443 28.89 -50.76 -80.15
N HIS A 444 28.24 -49.72 -79.64
CA HIS A 444 28.72 -48.96 -78.49
C HIS A 444 27.57 -48.46 -77.61
N ALA A 445 27.88 -48.14 -76.36
CA ALA A 445 27.02 -47.37 -75.47
C ALA A 445 27.87 -46.45 -74.59
N VAL A 446 27.34 -45.27 -74.27
CA VAL A 446 28.00 -44.31 -73.38
C VAL A 446 27.02 -43.83 -72.32
N LEU A 447 27.42 -43.99 -71.06
CA LEU A 447 26.83 -43.29 -69.93
C LEU A 447 27.79 -42.18 -69.54
N TRP A 448 27.38 -40.92 -69.66
CA TRP A 448 28.18 -39.77 -69.23
C TRP A 448 27.25 -38.82 -68.47
N ARG A 449 27.54 -38.61 -67.18
CA ARG A 449 26.71 -37.85 -66.27
C ARG A 449 27.63 -37.01 -65.36
N PRO A 450 27.87 -35.73 -65.67
CA PRO A 450 28.60 -34.86 -64.77
C PRO A 450 27.82 -34.69 -63.45
N ARG A 451 28.53 -34.44 -62.36
CA ARG A 451 27.97 -34.25 -61.02
C ARG A 451 27.31 -32.88 -60.87
N ASP A 452 27.99 -31.86 -61.38
CA ASP A 452 27.49 -30.49 -61.50
C ASP A 452 27.05 -30.24 -62.96
N VAL A 453 26.84 -28.98 -63.37
CA VAL A 453 26.49 -28.63 -64.77
C VAL A 453 27.61 -28.97 -65.77
N VAL A 454 28.85 -29.02 -65.28
CA VAL A 454 30.08 -29.44 -65.98
C VAL A 454 30.91 -30.34 -65.07
N GLY A 455 31.72 -31.25 -65.64
CA GLY A 455 32.50 -32.25 -64.88
C GLY A 455 33.97 -32.32 -65.29
N GLY A 456 34.78 -33.14 -64.62
CA GLY A 456 36.15 -33.51 -65.00
C GLY A 456 36.22 -34.65 -66.01
N ASP A 457 35.17 -35.46 -66.08
CA ASP A 457 35.10 -36.65 -66.92
C ASP A 457 34.84 -36.37 -68.41
N PHE A 458 35.50 -37.14 -69.29
CA PHE A 458 35.13 -37.26 -70.71
C PHE A 458 35.56 -38.59 -71.31
N TYR A 459 35.13 -38.83 -72.55
CA TYR A 459 35.48 -40.03 -73.31
C TYR A 459 36.06 -39.67 -74.68
N VAL A 460 36.91 -40.56 -75.18
CA VAL A 460 37.68 -40.39 -76.41
C VAL A 460 37.31 -41.47 -77.40
N TYR A 461 37.20 -41.10 -78.67
CA TYR A 461 37.07 -42.02 -79.78
C TYR A 461 37.78 -41.47 -81.01
N ARG A 462 38.68 -42.25 -81.60
CA ARG A 462 39.36 -41.90 -82.85
C ARG A 462 39.36 -43.12 -83.79
N ALA A 463 38.88 -42.92 -85.01
CA ALA A 463 38.92 -43.94 -86.06
C ALA A 463 40.25 -43.85 -86.81
N GLY A 464 40.84 -45.00 -87.15
CA GLY A 464 42.08 -45.11 -87.92
C GLY A 464 41.94 -46.09 -89.08
N ASP A 465 42.98 -46.14 -89.93
CA ASP A 465 43.06 -47.09 -91.04
C ASP A 465 43.33 -48.50 -90.50
N GLY A 466 42.27 -49.28 -90.30
CA GLY A 466 42.35 -50.68 -89.85
C GLY A 466 41.96 -50.93 -88.38
N GLY A 467 41.60 -49.89 -87.63
CA GLY A 467 41.21 -50.03 -86.23
C GLY A 467 40.61 -48.75 -85.63
N CYS A 468 40.25 -48.78 -84.34
CA CYS A 468 39.82 -47.58 -83.63
C CYS A 468 40.26 -47.56 -82.16
N LEU A 469 40.49 -46.35 -81.64
CA LEU A 469 40.88 -46.10 -80.26
C LEU A 469 39.67 -45.62 -79.45
N PHE A 470 39.46 -46.23 -78.30
CA PHE A 470 38.47 -45.84 -77.29
C PHE A 470 39.18 -45.36 -76.04
N GLY A 471 38.55 -44.43 -75.32
CA GLY A 471 39.08 -44.00 -74.04
C GLY A 471 38.06 -43.39 -73.11
N VAL A 472 38.38 -43.43 -71.83
CA VAL A 472 37.68 -42.72 -70.76
C VAL A 472 38.74 -42.01 -69.92
N VAL A 473 38.45 -40.78 -69.54
CA VAL A 473 39.34 -39.90 -68.79
C VAL A 473 38.56 -39.28 -67.65
N ASP A 474 39.15 -39.32 -66.46
CA ASP A 474 38.69 -38.64 -65.25
C ASP A 474 39.78 -37.65 -64.83
N CYS A 475 39.43 -36.36 -64.85
CA CYS A 475 40.36 -35.30 -64.44
C CYS A 475 40.12 -34.93 -62.99
N ALA A 476 41.19 -34.60 -62.27
CA ALA A 476 41.07 -34.19 -60.88
C ALA A 476 40.12 -32.99 -60.68
N GLY A 477 39.17 -33.19 -59.78
CA GLY A 477 38.13 -32.22 -59.44
C GLY A 477 36.91 -32.30 -60.35
N HIS A 478 35.77 -31.86 -59.83
CA HIS A 478 34.50 -31.77 -60.55
C HIS A 478 34.12 -30.28 -60.75
N GLY A 479 33.01 -30.01 -61.44
CA GLY A 479 32.56 -28.63 -61.66
C GLY A 479 33.48 -27.84 -62.59
N VAL A 480 33.52 -26.51 -62.43
CA VAL A 480 34.26 -25.62 -63.35
C VAL A 480 35.77 -25.94 -63.44
N PRO A 481 36.51 -26.20 -62.33
CA PRO A 481 37.92 -26.57 -62.41
C PRO A 481 38.16 -27.91 -63.14
N GLY A 482 37.32 -28.92 -62.88
CA GLY A 482 37.36 -30.20 -63.59
C GLY A 482 37.14 -30.01 -65.09
N ALA A 483 36.16 -29.20 -65.47
CA ALA A 483 35.84 -28.94 -66.88
C ALA A 483 36.98 -28.24 -67.65
N LEU A 484 37.73 -27.35 -66.99
CA LEU A 484 38.94 -26.76 -67.58
C LEU A 484 40.03 -27.82 -67.81
N MET A 485 40.20 -28.74 -66.87
CA MET A 485 41.12 -29.86 -67.01
C MET A 485 40.69 -30.81 -68.13
N THR A 486 39.39 -31.09 -68.29
CA THR A 486 38.84 -31.85 -69.41
C THR A 486 39.26 -31.27 -70.76
N MET A 487 39.14 -29.94 -70.95
CA MET A 487 39.53 -29.28 -72.20
C MET A 487 41.02 -29.42 -72.49
N LEU A 488 41.86 -29.27 -71.47
CA LEU A 488 43.31 -29.42 -71.59
C LEU A 488 43.70 -30.87 -71.89
N ALA A 489 43.14 -31.82 -71.14
CA ALA A 489 43.36 -33.26 -71.31
C ALA A 489 42.92 -33.73 -72.70
N HIS A 490 41.75 -33.28 -73.18
CA HIS A 490 41.26 -33.59 -74.52
C HIS A 490 42.25 -33.12 -75.60
N ALA A 491 42.72 -31.86 -75.52
CA ALA A 491 43.71 -31.34 -76.46
C ALA A 491 45.07 -32.07 -76.38
N ALA A 492 45.51 -32.43 -75.17
CA ALA A 492 46.75 -33.16 -74.96
C ALA A 492 46.70 -34.59 -75.54
N ILE A 493 45.57 -35.29 -75.38
CA ILE A 493 45.36 -36.62 -75.96
C ILE A 493 45.31 -36.54 -77.49
N ASP A 494 44.62 -35.54 -78.05
CA ASP A 494 44.58 -35.35 -79.50
C ASP A 494 45.96 -35.10 -80.10
N GLN A 495 46.74 -34.23 -79.45
CA GLN A 495 48.11 -33.98 -79.87
C GLN A 495 48.98 -35.23 -79.72
N ALA A 496 48.81 -36.01 -78.65
CA ALA A 496 49.55 -37.26 -78.45
C ALA A 496 49.25 -38.26 -79.57
N ILE A 497 47.97 -38.44 -79.91
CA ILE A 497 47.54 -39.34 -80.99
C ILE A 497 48.09 -38.86 -82.34
N ALA A 498 48.13 -37.55 -82.59
CA ALA A 498 48.74 -36.99 -83.80
C ALA A 498 50.26 -37.23 -83.87
N ASP A 499 50.96 -37.14 -82.73
CA ASP A 499 52.42 -37.28 -82.66
C ASP A 499 52.90 -38.73 -82.81
N VAL A 500 52.19 -39.70 -82.20
CA VAL A 500 52.66 -41.09 -82.08
C VAL A 500 51.75 -42.13 -82.75
N GLY A 501 50.60 -41.70 -83.28
CA GLY A 501 49.57 -42.59 -83.81
C GLY A 501 48.67 -43.18 -82.73
N LEU A 502 47.67 -43.96 -83.17
CA LEU A 502 46.59 -44.50 -82.33
C LEU A 502 46.76 -45.97 -81.92
N ALA A 503 47.69 -46.70 -82.54
CA ALA A 503 47.79 -48.16 -82.38
C ALA A 503 48.49 -48.62 -81.10
N ASP A 504 49.23 -47.72 -80.42
CA ASP A 504 49.97 -48.03 -79.19
C ASP A 504 49.49 -47.15 -78.02
N PRO A 505 48.49 -47.61 -77.23
CA PRO A 505 47.94 -46.87 -76.10
C PRO A 505 48.97 -46.45 -75.04
N ALA A 506 49.93 -47.30 -74.70
CA ALA A 506 50.96 -46.99 -73.71
C ALA A 506 51.85 -45.80 -74.15
N VAL A 507 52.21 -45.75 -75.43
CA VAL A 507 52.98 -44.62 -75.98
C VAL A 507 52.12 -43.35 -76.04
N VAL A 508 50.83 -43.46 -76.37
CA VAL A 508 49.88 -42.34 -76.32
C VAL A 508 49.80 -41.78 -74.89
N LEU A 509 49.59 -42.62 -73.87
CA LEU A 509 49.56 -42.18 -72.46
C LEU A 509 50.86 -41.50 -72.03
N ALA A 510 52.02 -42.08 -72.37
CA ALA A 510 53.32 -41.51 -72.04
C ALA A 510 53.54 -40.15 -72.74
N ARG A 511 53.02 -39.97 -73.96
CA ARG A 511 53.08 -38.70 -74.68
C ARG A 511 52.12 -37.68 -74.10
N THR A 512 50.89 -38.07 -73.78
CA THR A 512 49.90 -37.24 -73.07
C THR A 512 50.46 -36.73 -71.75
N ASP A 513 51.08 -37.59 -70.93
CA ASP A 513 51.68 -37.20 -69.65
C ASP A 513 52.77 -36.11 -69.82
N ARG A 514 53.61 -36.23 -70.85
CA ARG A 514 54.61 -35.18 -71.16
C ARG A 514 53.96 -33.87 -71.59
N ILE A 515 52.90 -33.93 -72.41
CA ILE A 515 52.20 -32.75 -72.91
C ILE A 515 51.50 -32.02 -71.75
N VAL A 516 50.73 -32.74 -70.93
CA VAL A 516 50.02 -32.19 -69.76
C VAL A 516 51.01 -31.50 -68.80
N ARG A 517 52.12 -32.16 -68.46
CA ARG A 517 53.17 -31.56 -67.61
C ARG A 517 53.80 -30.31 -68.21
N SER A 518 53.89 -30.24 -69.54
CA SER A 518 54.43 -29.05 -70.22
C SER A 518 53.46 -27.87 -70.21
N MET A 519 52.15 -28.14 -70.22
CA MET A 519 51.09 -27.14 -70.19
C MET A 519 50.86 -26.58 -68.78
N LEU A 520 51.04 -27.40 -67.73
CA LEU A 520 50.71 -27.09 -66.34
C LEU A 520 51.93 -26.80 -65.44
N ARG A 521 52.99 -26.17 -65.99
CA ARG A 521 54.25 -25.95 -65.26
C ARG A 521 54.05 -25.26 -63.90
N ASP A 522 54.80 -25.74 -62.91
CA ASP A 522 54.85 -25.26 -61.52
C ASP A 522 55.21 -23.76 -61.42
N ASP A 523 54.25 -22.89 -61.15
CA ASP A 523 54.52 -21.61 -60.48
C ASP A 523 54.51 -21.85 -58.96
N VAL A 524 55.68 -21.67 -58.34
CA VAL A 524 56.05 -22.15 -56.99
C VAL A 524 55.26 -21.48 -55.84
N GLU A 525 54.38 -20.53 -56.13
CA GLU A 525 53.73 -19.69 -55.10
C GLU A 525 52.25 -20.01 -54.80
N GLN A 526 51.63 -21.00 -55.46
CA GLN A 526 50.22 -21.35 -55.20
C GLN A 526 50.03 -22.79 -54.67
N PRO A 527 49.05 -23.03 -53.78
CA PRO A 527 48.80 -24.35 -53.22
C PRO A 527 48.57 -25.36 -54.33
N ALA A 528 49.20 -26.54 -54.22
CA ALA A 528 49.20 -27.60 -55.23
C ALA A 528 47.78 -27.88 -55.77
N LEU A 529 47.45 -27.34 -56.95
CA LEU A 529 46.26 -27.73 -57.68
C LEU A 529 46.38 -29.24 -57.99
N ALA A 530 45.30 -29.98 -57.75
CA ALA A 530 45.22 -31.35 -58.23
C ALA A 530 45.04 -31.30 -59.76
N THR A 531 46.10 -31.64 -60.49
CA THR A 531 46.16 -31.62 -61.97
C THR A 531 46.30 -33.01 -62.57
N ASN A 532 46.22 -34.04 -61.73
CA ASN A 532 46.31 -35.42 -62.18
C ASN A 532 45.04 -35.85 -62.91
N MET A 533 45.15 -36.84 -63.78
CA MET A 533 44.00 -37.44 -64.47
C MET A 533 44.20 -38.94 -64.62
N ASP A 534 43.11 -39.68 -64.44
CA ASP A 534 43.04 -41.11 -64.65
C ASP A 534 42.55 -41.35 -66.07
N VAL A 535 43.18 -42.28 -66.80
CA VAL A 535 42.92 -42.49 -68.23
C VAL A 535 42.95 -43.97 -68.56
N GLY A 536 41.95 -44.49 -69.25
CA GLY A 536 41.99 -45.82 -69.87
C GLY A 536 41.91 -45.69 -71.39
N LEU A 537 42.83 -46.29 -72.13
CA LEU A 537 42.86 -46.30 -73.60
C LEU A 537 42.90 -47.73 -74.15
N ALA A 538 41.97 -48.04 -75.06
CA ALA A 538 41.87 -49.34 -75.71
C ALA A 538 41.85 -49.18 -77.24
N TYR A 539 42.88 -49.69 -77.92
CA TYR A 539 42.95 -49.77 -79.37
C TYR A 539 42.45 -51.12 -79.85
N VAL A 540 41.47 -51.10 -80.76
CA VAL A 540 40.92 -52.29 -81.40
C VAL A 540 41.46 -52.38 -82.83
N ASP A 541 42.23 -53.42 -83.10
CA ASP A 541 42.75 -53.74 -84.42
C ASP A 541 41.83 -54.75 -85.12
N PHE A 542 41.22 -54.35 -86.25
CA PHE A 542 40.31 -55.21 -86.99
C PHE A 542 41.01 -56.24 -87.87
N GLN A 543 42.29 -56.01 -88.23
CA GLN A 543 43.05 -56.93 -89.07
C GLN A 543 43.57 -58.10 -88.23
N THR A 544 44.17 -57.80 -87.08
CA THR A 544 44.71 -58.84 -86.17
C THR A 544 43.66 -59.40 -85.22
N ARG A 545 42.48 -58.77 -85.13
CA ARG A 545 41.42 -59.07 -84.15
C ARG A 545 41.99 -59.11 -82.73
N GLU A 546 42.70 -58.05 -82.36
CA GLU A 546 43.31 -57.87 -81.03
C GLU A 546 42.87 -56.52 -80.43
N VAL A 547 42.64 -56.51 -79.12
CA VAL A 547 42.47 -55.30 -78.32
C VAL A 547 43.77 -55.07 -77.55
N THR A 548 44.41 -53.94 -77.82
CA THR A 548 45.57 -53.47 -77.06
C THR A 548 45.09 -52.42 -76.06
N PHE A 549 45.42 -52.57 -74.79
CA PHE A 549 44.97 -51.68 -73.71
C PHE A 549 46.15 -51.16 -72.90
N SER A 550 46.09 -49.88 -72.53
CA SER A 550 46.91 -49.32 -71.46
C SER A 550 46.08 -48.31 -70.68
N GLY A 551 46.31 -48.24 -69.36
CA GLY A 551 45.59 -47.34 -68.48
C GLY A 551 46.46 -46.78 -67.37
N ALA A 552 46.05 -45.62 -66.87
CA ALA A 552 46.49 -44.92 -65.68
C ALA A 552 45.29 -44.89 -64.72
N LYS A 553 45.30 -45.74 -63.69
CA LYS A 553 44.23 -45.95 -62.68
C LYS A 553 42.84 -46.39 -63.19
N ILE A 554 42.50 -46.24 -64.46
CA ILE A 554 41.29 -46.83 -65.08
C ILE A 554 41.64 -48.15 -65.75
N ALA A 555 41.01 -49.25 -65.32
CA ALA A 555 41.16 -50.59 -65.91
C ALA A 555 40.19 -50.81 -67.08
N LEU A 556 40.51 -51.79 -67.95
CA LEU A 556 39.59 -52.27 -68.99
C LEU A 556 38.94 -53.57 -68.52
N TYR A 557 37.63 -53.55 -68.40
CA TYR A 557 36.83 -54.73 -68.08
C TYR A 557 36.33 -55.39 -69.36
N TYR A 558 36.22 -56.72 -69.36
CA TYR A 558 35.56 -57.44 -70.45
C TYR A 558 34.79 -58.66 -69.95
N SER A 559 33.68 -58.98 -70.63
CA SER A 559 32.82 -60.10 -70.26
C SER A 559 32.14 -60.73 -71.46
N ASP A 560 31.96 -62.04 -71.39
CA ASP A 560 31.17 -62.87 -72.29
C ASP A 560 29.78 -63.25 -71.70
N GLY A 561 29.41 -62.66 -70.56
CA GLY A 561 28.19 -62.97 -69.80
C GLY A 561 28.32 -64.09 -68.77
N GLU A 562 29.43 -64.82 -68.73
CA GLU A 562 29.70 -65.83 -67.69
C GLU A 562 30.70 -65.33 -66.66
N THR A 563 31.79 -64.70 -67.13
CA THR A 563 32.85 -64.16 -66.27
C THR A 563 33.10 -62.68 -66.54
N LEU A 564 33.56 -61.96 -65.53
CA LEU A 564 34.11 -60.62 -65.68
C LEU A 564 35.60 -60.71 -65.41
N GLU A 565 36.38 -60.30 -66.40
CA GLU A 565 37.83 -60.22 -66.29
C GLU A 565 38.27 -58.75 -66.48
N GLU A 566 39.46 -58.41 -65.98
CA GLU A 566 40.02 -57.08 -66.07
C GLU A 566 41.46 -57.10 -66.60
N LEU A 567 41.79 -56.13 -67.45
CA LEU A 567 43.17 -55.76 -67.74
C LEU A 567 43.55 -54.60 -66.80
N PRO A 568 44.50 -54.80 -65.87
CA PRO A 568 44.81 -53.81 -64.86
C PRO A 568 45.52 -52.59 -65.44
N ALA A 569 45.27 -51.44 -64.84
CA ALA A 569 45.94 -50.18 -65.15
C ALA A 569 47.23 -50.00 -64.36
N ALA A 570 48.10 -49.10 -64.81
CA ALA A 570 49.19 -48.59 -64.00
C ALA A 570 48.63 -47.84 -62.77
N ARG A 571 49.29 -47.96 -61.62
CA ARG A 571 48.86 -47.32 -60.37
C ARG A 571 49.04 -45.81 -60.33
N ARG A 572 49.73 -45.22 -61.31
CA ARG A 572 50.05 -43.78 -61.37
C ARG A 572 49.14 -43.11 -62.39
N ALA A 573 48.53 -42.01 -61.98
CA ALA A 573 47.75 -41.13 -62.84
C ALA A 573 48.67 -40.39 -63.85
N ILE A 574 48.10 -39.86 -64.92
CA ILE A 574 48.77 -38.85 -65.75
C ILE A 574 48.88 -37.55 -64.95
N GLY A 575 49.97 -36.81 -65.10
CA GLY A 575 50.19 -35.54 -64.38
C GLY A 575 50.50 -35.71 -62.89
N ASP A 576 50.69 -36.93 -62.41
CA ASP A 576 51.09 -37.21 -61.01
C ASP A 576 52.50 -36.67 -60.70
N LYS A 577 52.87 -36.46 -59.44
CA LYS A 577 54.18 -35.89 -59.05
C LYS A 577 55.37 -36.67 -59.62
N ARG A 578 55.23 -37.99 -59.79
CA ARG A 578 56.23 -38.86 -60.41
C ARG A 578 55.76 -39.27 -61.80
N VAL A 579 56.68 -39.29 -62.75
CA VAL A 579 56.42 -39.76 -64.12
C VAL A 579 55.91 -41.21 -64.09
N GLY A 580 54.84 -41.48 -64.82
CA GLY A 580 54.25 -42.81 -64.96
C GLY A 580 55.03 -43.70 -65.94
N GLU A 581 55.03 -45.01 -65.69
CA GLU A 581 55.41 -46.01 -66.68
C GLU A 581 54.14 -46.77 -67.09
N TYR A 582 53.85 -46.75 -68.38
CA TYR A 582 52.64 -47.36 -68.95
C TYR A 582 53.06 -48.51 -69.87
N THR A 583 52.34 -49.63 -69.79
CA THR A 583 52.59 -50.84 -70.59
C THR A 583 51.31 -51.30 -71.25
N ASN A 584 51.44 -51.89 -72.44
CA ASN A 584 50.30 -52.47 -73.14
C ASN A 584 50.01 -53.89 -72.65
N ALA A 585 48.75 -54.16 -72.35
CA ALA A 585 48.19 -55.50 -72.27
C ALA A 585 47.43 -55.79 -73.57
N ARG A 586 47.42 -57.06 -73.98
CA ARG A 586 46.79 -57.49 -75.24
C ARG A 586 45.82 -58.63 -74.99
N ILE A 587 44.69 -58.60 -75.67
CA ILE A 587 43.68 -59.65 -75.60
C ILE A 587 42.99 -59.84 -76.96
N ALA A 588 42.66 -61.09 -77.30
CA ALA A 588 41.95 -61.40 -78.53
C ALA A 588 40.53 -60.79 -78.58
N LEU A 589 40.18 -60.20 -79.73
CA LEU A 589 38.85 -59.68 -80.06
C LEU A 589 37.93 -60.82 -80.50
N GLN A 590 37.34 -61.51 -79.52
CA GLN A 590 36.41 -62.62 -79.75
C GLN A 590 34.96 -62.14 -79.85
N SER A 591 34.18 -62.84 -80.68
CA SER A 591 32.74 -62.61 -80.83
C SER A 591 32.02 -62.79 -79.49
N GLY A 592 31.00 -61.97 -79.21
CA GLY A 592 30.22 -62.04 -77.97
C GLY A 592 30.89 -61.47 -76.72
N ARG A 593 32.13 -60.95 -76.81
CA ARG A 593 32.78 -60.22 -75.70
C ARG A 593 32.46 -58.73 -75.74
N THR A 594 31.94 -58.21 -74.64
CA THR A 594 31.72 -56.77 -74.46
C THR A 594 32.83 -56.21 -73.58
N PHE A 595 33.36 -55.04 -73.96
CA PHE A 595 34.41 -54.33 -73.25
C PHE A 595 33.84 -53.07 -72.58
N TYR A 596 34.37 -52.71 -71.40
CA TYR A 596 33.90 -51.59 -70.59
C TYR A 596 35.06 -50.80 -70.00
N LEU A 597 35.05 -49.50 -70.21
CA LEU A 597 35.87 -48.52 -69.51
C LEU A 597 34.95 -47.68 -68.63
N THR A 598 35.30 -47.50 -67.36
CA THR A 598 34.50 -46.70 -66.41
C THR A 598 35.40 -45.86 -65.52
N THR A 599 34.94 -44.67 -65.16
CA THR A 599 35.53 -43.85 -64.08
C THR A 599 35.06 -44.35 -62.72
N ASP A 600 35.74 -43.90 -61.66
CA ASP A 600 35.44 -44.35 -60.29
C ASP A 600 34.08 -43.86 -59.80
N GLY A 601 33.55 -42.75 -60.33
CA GLY A 601 32.26 -42.20 -59.93
C GLY A 601 31.09 -43.18 -60.02
N PHE A 602 31.10 -44.13 -60.97
CA PHE A 602 30.08 -45.21 -60.99
C PHE A 602 30.23 -46.14 -59.78
N LEU A 603 31.46 -46.55 -59.46
CA LEU A 603 31.75 -47.50 -58.38
C LEU A 603 31.61 -46.84 -57.00
N ASP A 604 31.92 -45.55 -56.90
CA ASP A 604 31.95 -44.79 -55.66
C ASP A 604 30.63 -44.10 -55.34
N GLN A 605 29.66 -44.16 -56.25
CA GLN A 605 28.30 -43.66 -56.05
C GLN A 605 27.71 -44.26 -54.77
N ALA A 606 27.45 -43.38 -53.79
CA ALA A 606 26.82 -43.75 -52.54
C ALA A 606 25.35 -44.14 -52.76
N GLY A 607 24.89 -45.18 -52.09
CA GLY A 607 23.53 -45.68 -52.24
C GLY A 607 23.19 -46.89 -51.36
N GLY A 608 22.03 -47.48 -51.64
CA GLY A 608 21.43 -48.56 -50.86
C GLY A 608 21.08 -48.15 -49.43
N GLU A 609 20.77 -49.13 -48.58
CA GLU A 609 20.29 -48.87 -47.22
C GLU A 609 21.34 -48.22 -46.30
N LEU A 610 22.62 -48.47 -46.55
CA LEU A 610 23.73 -48.08 -45.68
C LEU A 610 24.57 -46.92 -46.24
N GLY A 611 24.28 -46.44 -47.45
CA GLY A 611 25.02 -45.34 -48.09
C GLY A 611 26.45 -45.70 -48.51
N TYR A 612 26.75 -46.99 -48.73
CA TYR A 612 28.06 -47.41 -49.25
C TYR A 612 28.18 -47.13 -50.75
N GLY A 613 29.42 -47.11 -51.26
CA GLY A 613 29.67 -47.08 -52.70
C GLY A 613 29.10 -48.33 -53.39
N PHE A 614 28.66 -48.17 -54.64
CA PHE A 614 28.15 -49.26 -55.48
C PHE A 614 29.08 -50.48 -55.44
N GLY A 615 30.38 -50.23 -55.62
CA GLY A 615 31.47 -51.14 -55.36
C GLY A 615 31.69 -52.21 -56.44
N ASN A 616 32.89 -52.78 -56.42
CA ASN A 616 33.36 -53.75 -57.42
C ASN A 616 32.48 -55.01 -57.53
N SER A 617 31.98 -55.55 -56.42
CA SER A 617 31.19 -56.79 -56.43
C SER A 617 29.86 -56.62 -57.16
N ARG A 618 29.14 -55.50 -56.93
CA ARG A 618 27.88 -55.21 -57.62
C ARG A 618 28.12 -54.83 -59.07
N PHE A 619 29.20 -54.09 -59.35
CA PHE A 619 29.63 -53.79 -60.71
C PHE A 619 29.86 -55.08 -61.49
N ALA A 620 30.61 -56.04 -60.93
CA ALA A 620 30.86 -57.32 -61.57
C ALA A 620 29.59 -58.14 -61.84
N GLU A 621 28.66 -58.15 -60.89
CA GLU A 621 27.36 -58.81 -61.06
C GLU A 621 26.51 -58.14 -62.14
N MET A 622 26.43 -56.81 -62.12
CA MET A 622 25.71 -56.01 -63.10
C MET A 622 26.24 -56.26 -64.52
N ILE A 623 27.56 -56.24 -64.71
CA ILE A 623 28.16 -56.47 -66.02
C ILE A 623 27.84 -57.90 -66.51
N ARG A 624 28.07 -58.94 -65.71
CA ARG A 624 27.79 -60.33 -66.11
C ARG A 624 26.33 -60.54 -66.53
N ARG A 625 25.39 -59.96 -65.78
CA ARG A 625 23.95 -60.06 -66.06
C ARG A 625 23.56 -59.48 -67.41
N HIS A 626 24.22 -58.41 -67.84
CA HIS A 626 23.81 -57.66 -69.03
C HIS A 626 24.75 -57.81 -70.23
N ALA A 627 25.94 -58.41 -70.08
CA ALA A 627 26.99 -58.40 -71.12
C ALA A 627 26.58 -58.98 -72.49
N ARG A 628 25.57 -59.86 -72.53
CA ARG A 628 25.03 -60.45 -73.76
C ARG A 628 23.89 -59.64 -74.39
N LEU A 629 23.31 -58.67 -73.68
CA LEU A 629 22.25 -57.82 -74.22
C LEU A 629 22.78 -56.89 -75.33
N PRO A 630 21.90 -56.32 -76.18
CA PRO A 630 22.25 -55.20 -77.05
C PRO A 630 22.84 -54.04 -76.24
N LEU A 631 23.88 -53.37 -76.73
CA LEU A 631 24.61 -52.38 -75.94
C LEU A 631 23.74 -51.18 -75.54
N ALA A 632 22.77 -50.80 -76.36
CA ALA A 632 21.78 -49.77 -76.02
C ALA A 632 20.94 -50.17 -74.78
N GLU A 633 20.53 -51.45 -74.69
CA GLU A 633 19.81 -51.98 -73.53
C GLU A 633 20.72 -52.10 -72.31
N GLN A 634 21.99 -52.45 -72.50
CA GLN A 634 22.99 -52.45 -71.42
C GLN A 634 23.14 -51.05 -70.80
N GLY A 635 23.33 -50.03 -71.64
CA GLY A 635 23.45 -48.64 -71.18
C GLY A 635 22.24 -48.18 -70.36
N ALA A 636 21.03 -48.51 -70.83
CA ALA A 636 19.79 -48.23 -70.10
C ALA A 636 19.70 -49.01 -68.78
N ALA A 637 20.05 -50.29 -68.78
CA ALA A 637 20.05 -51.13 -67.58
C ALA A 637 21.06 -50.64 -66.54
N PHE A 638 22.25 -50.21 -66.96
CA PHE A 638 23.27 -49.66 -66.06
C PHE A 638 22.82 -48.34 -65.45
N SER A 639 22.26 -47.44 -66.26
CA SER A 639 21.70 -46.18 -65.76
C SER A 639 20.56 -46.42 -64.76
N ALA A 640 19.68 -47.38 -65.02
CA ALA A 640 18.58 -47.72 -64.13
C ALA A 640 19.07 -48.36 -62.83
N THR A 641 20.01 -49.32 -62.91
CA THR A 641 20.61 -49.99 -61.75
C THR A 641 21.31 -48.99 -60.85
N LEU A 642 22.05 -48.04 -61.44
CA LEU A 642 22.72 -46.99 -60.69
C LEU A 642 21.74 -46.02 -60.03
N ALA A 643 20.67 -45.61 -60.75
CA ALA A 643 19.64 -44.73 -60.20
C ALA A 643 18.87 -45.38 -59.04
N GLU A 644 18.54 -46.67 -59.17
CA GLU A 644 17.89 -47.46 -58.11
C GLU A 644 18.80 -47.58 -56.88
N TYR A 645 20.09 -47.85 -57.08
CA TYR A 645 21.03 -47.90 -55.96
C TYR A 645 21.23 -46.54 -55.31
N GLN A 646 21.39 -45.47 -56.11
CA GLN A 646 21.60 -44.10 -55.64
C GLN A 646 20.43 -43.61 -54.77
N GLY A 647 19.18 -43.86 -55.17
CA GLY A 647 18.00 -43.37 -54.44
C GLY A 647 18.05 -41.86 -54.20
N ASP A 648 17.86 -41.43 -52.95
CA ASP A 648 17.89 -40.01 -52.54
C ASP A 648 19.32 -39.48 -52.27
N TYR A 649 20.36 -40.30 -52.41
CA TYR A 649 21.73 -39.84 -52.21
C TYR A 649 22.17 -38.92 -53.36
N PRO A 650 22.92 -37.84 -53.06
CA PRO A 650 23.47 -36.99 -54.10
C PRO A 650 24.49 -37.78 -54.95
N GLN A 651 24.65 -37.35 -56.21
CA GLN A 651 25.73 -37.86 -57.02
C GLN A 651 27.06 -37.44 -56.40
N ARG A 652 27.96 -38.40 -56.19
CA ARG A 652 29.20 -38.16 -55.44
C ARG A 652 30.30 -37.55 -56.31
N ASP A 653 30.42 -38.06 -57.53
CA ASP A 653 31.43 -37.65 -58.50
C ASP A 653 30.89 -37.70 -59.93
N ASP A 654 31.66 -37.23 -60.91
CA ASP A 654 31.35 -37.38 -62.33
C ASP A 654 31.33 -38.87 -62.72
N ILE A 655 30.40 -39.27 -63.59
CA ILE A 655 30.20 -40.69 -63.93
C ILE A 655 30.32 -40.88 -65.43
N THR A 656 31.29 -41.68 -65.84
CA THR A 656 31.50 -42.05 -67.24
C THR A 656 31.72 -43.53 -67.39
N MET A 657 30.97 -44.14 -68.31
CA MET A 657 31.19 -45.51 -68.75
C MET A 657 31.01 -45.61 -70.26
N LEU A 658 32.03 -46.14 -70.93
CA LEU A 658 32.07 -46.39 -72.37
C LEU A 658 32.14 -47.90 -72.61
N CYS A 659 31.18 -48.42 -73.36
CA CYS A 659 31.07 -49.83 -73.70
C CYS A 659 31.20 -50.04 -75.20
N PHE A 660 31.86 -51.10 -75.63
CA PHE A 660 31.95 -51.47 -77.04
C PHE A 660 32.00 -52.99 -77.25
N ARG A 661 31.46 -53.47 -78.37
CA ARG A 661 31.44 -54.89 -78.77
C ARG A 661 31.61 -55.04 -80.27
N PHE A 662 32.42 -56.02 -80.68
CA PHE A 662 32.59 -56.40 -82.07
C PHE A 662 32.35 -57.90 -82.20
N ASP A 663 31.39 -58.27 -83.04
CA ASP A 663 31.03 -59.67 -83.28
C ASP A 663 31.94 -60.36 -84.31
#